data_AF-A0A941QQE9-F1
#
_entry.id   AF-A0A941QQE9-F1
#
_cell.length_a   1.000
_cell.length_b   1.000
_cell.length_c   1.000
_cell.angle_alpha   90.00
_cell.angle_beta   90.00
_cell.angle_gamma   90.00
#
_symmetry.space_group_name_H-M   'P 1'
#
loop_
_entity.id
_entity.type
_entity.pdbx_description
1 polymer ?
#
loop_
_entity_poly.entity_id
_entity_poly.type
_entity_poly.pdbx_seq_one_letter_code
_entity_poly.pdbx_strand_id
1 'polypeptide(L)'
;MAITTTSSDPVSGAFSVTVTFSEAVSGFVVGDLSVGNGAASNLQTSDNTVFTADITPSSDGSVTVDVAAGAAQDAAGNDNTAATQFSIESDGTAPGVSIATTSSDPVSGVFSVTVTFTEAVTGFAVGDIAVGNGAADNFAGSGDTYTADITPASDGSVTVDVAAGVAQDAAGNDNTAAQFSIESDGTAPGVVLSVEGGGPISGAFTLTVTFDEDVTGLELTDLVLSNATVSDLAGGPAVYTVLVTPDADGDVTIDLAADVAQDAAGNGNSAAAQLVVGSDSTLPVLSIVLPGAEVEGAFTAQFNFAEDVTGFALEDIAVTNGAASDFMMESASAYTALITPDTLGDVVVSVAAGAAQDAAANDSLAASASIEAISRPVEVAITIADDVASVTEITGQAVITNPGSEAIQYRAEVDVPWLAVDPSSGTIPSLGDLTLTISVLESAEDLDPGTYTGTITIINEGAIAAPNKDLARAPGDTIVVEIPLTITLEERYGTVEIVSTTPGGAHRDAEFGLTSDDPDFNGLAIATSGGRGTTGAIEKLFGGFSVQQSVPAGWRINDVTCSGDSDGGSVIDLASGQATIDLDPGEAIICTFENIRDEDAVRLATMRAINNFLVRRADRILSSAPDLGLRLRERDTRSPGRFSADISQGRGTMSMETSLAGIRNHARDNNPQMPGSVQEQENLDIWFAANFVSLSDDRDGADVSSDFGVAQLGVDWMLDEQTLVGLMIQGDWMDEVTADIAEDAGAVRGARVNGSGWMAGPYLVREVGDGVILDVLALWGQSDNVVNPLGLYEDEFETSRYMLRANLSGEWRFDNWRIRPEAALAHFSETQDAYTDSLGFTIPEQTVSIGRFQAGPEFAYRWTQRDGSWWEPSFRLRGVWDYDAADLINEAGQLVGTAAGRADAQLGLRALLWHGAYLDVSGGVSGLGDGDFSADSMRFDVRLPF
;
A
#
# COMPACT_ATOMS: atom_id res chain seq x y z
N MET A 1 84.94 67.29 -41.74
CA MET A 1 83.95 67.37 -40.64
C MET A 1 83.23 66.04 -40.57
N ALA A 2 82.80 65.62 -39.38
CA ALA A 2 81.90 64.48 -39.16
C ALA A 2 80.86 64.83 -38.08
N ILE A 3 79.69 64.19 -38.14
CA ILE A 3 78.64 64.24 -37.12
C ILE A 3 78.52 62.83 -36.54
N THR A 4 78.45 62.70 -35.21
CA THR A 4 78.46 61.42 -34.48
C THR A 4 77.61 61.52 -33.21
N THR A 5 77.13 60.38 -32.69
CA THR A 5 76.51 60.27 -31.36
C THR A 5 77.17 59.15 -30.56
N THR A 6 76.84 59.05 -29.28
CA THR A 6 77.11 57.87 -28.43
C THR A 6 75.84 57.15 -27.97
N SER A 7 74.66 57.62 -28.37
CA SER A 7 73.38 56.91 -28.15
C SER A 7 73.27 55.64 -29.00
N SER A 8 72.37 54.75 -28.59
CA SER A 8 71.87 53.64 -29.40
C SER A 8 71.12 54.13 -30.64
N ASP A 9 70.95 53.24 -31.62
CA ASP A 9 70.07 53.42 -32.77
C ASP A 9 69.17 52.17 -32.84
N PRO A 10 67.86 52.28 -32.54
CA PRO A 10 67.09 53.49 -32.22
C PRO A 10 67.41 54.09 -30.83
N VAL A 11 66.86 55.29 -30.56
CA VAL A 11 67.00 56.02 -29.29
C VAL A 11 65.67 56.52 -28.75
N SER A 12 65.45 56.32 -27.44
CA SER A 12 64.35 56.96 -26.71
C SER A 12 64.75 58.34 -26.18
N GLY A 13 63.87 59.33 -26.40
CA GLY A 13 64.01 60.69 -25.88
C GLY A 13 65.11 61.54 -26.56
N ALA A 14 65.59 62.55 -25.83
CA ALA A 14 66.56 63.51 -26.34
C ALA A 14 68.01 63.00 -26.24
N PHE A 15 68.80 63.21 -27.28
CA PHE A 15 70.18 62.69 -27.41
C PHE A 15 71.17 63.79 -27.84
N SER A 16 72.46 63.62 -27.52
CA SER A 16 73.48 64.62 -27.84
C SER A 16 74.33 64.21 -29.05
N VAL A 17 74.42 65.07 -30.07
CA VAL A 17 75.30 64.88 -31.23
C VAL A 17 76.57 65.70 -31.11
N THR A 18 77.67 65.11 -31.56
CA THR A 18 79.00 65.73 -31.63
C THR A 18 79.38 66.01 -33.08
N VAL A 19 79.55 67.29 -33.41
CA VAL A 19 80.08 67.77 -34.70
C VAL A 19 81.57 68.08 -34.54
N THR A 20 82.42 67.41 -35.31
CA THR A 20 83.88 67.59 -35.25
C THR A 20 84.42 68.15 -36.56
N PHE A 21 85.07 69.31 -36.47
CA PHE A 21 85.84 69.93 -37.55
C PHE A 21 87.31 69.43 -37.54
N SER A 22 88.05 69.65 -38.63
CA SER A 22 89.48 69.27 -38.71
C SER A 22 90.42 70.23 -37.99
N GLU A 23 89.93 71.43 -37.68
CA GLU A 23 90.61 72.52 -36.98
C GLU A 23 89.56 73.47 -36.39
N ALA A 24 90.02 74.47 -35.61
CA ALA A 24 89.12 75.40 -34.93
C ALA A 24 88.43 76.35 -35.93
N VAL A 25 87.10 76.42 -35.87
CA VAL A 25 86.26 77.24 -36.74
C VAL A 25 85.60 78.40 -35.99
N SER A 26 84.93 79.25 -36.75
CA SER A 26 84.15 80.41 -36.30
C SER A 26 82.86 80.53 -37.10
N GLY A 27 81.88 81.28 -36.58
CA GLY A 27 80.58 81.48 -37.21
C GLY A 27 79.51 80.44 -36.83
N PHE A 28 79.89 79.18 -36.62
CA PHE A 28 78.96 78.08 -36.36
C PHE A 28 78.06 78.31 -35.13
N VAL A 29 76.75 78.26 -35.33
CA VAL A 29 75.69 78.41 -34.33
C VAL A 29 74.62 77.33 -34.46
N VAL A 30 73.75 77.19 -33.47
CA VAL A 30 72.73 76.10 -33.44
C VAL A 30 71.76 76.13 -34.63
N GLY A 31 71.58 77.30 -35.27
CA GLY A 31 70.76 77.44 -36.48
C GLY A 31 71.39 76.88 -37.76
N ASP A 32 72.67 76.52 -37.73
CA ASP A 32 73.37 75.88 -38.85
C ASP A 32 73.25 74.34 -38.83
N LEU A 33 72.64 73.79 -37.77
CA LEU A 33 72.17 72.40 -37.69
C LEU A 33 70.75 72.32 -38.23
N SER A 34 70.60 71.71 -39.41
CA SER A 34 69.28 71.37 -39.95
C SER A 34 68.87 70.00 -39.44
N VAL A 35 67.78 69.91 -38.68
CA VAL A 35 67.28 68.66 -38.08
C VAL A 35 65.97 68.25 -38.74
N GLY A 36 65.89 67.00 -39.20
CA GLY A 36 64.66 66.33 -39.60
C GLY A 36 64.05 65.59 -38.41
N ASN A 37 62.71 65.58 -38.30
CA ASN A 37 61.95 64.94 -37.21
C ASN A 37 62.35 65.35 -35.77
N GLY A 38 62.98 66.52 -35.60
CA GLY A 38 63.43 67.01 -34.29
C GLY A 38 63.93 68.44 -34.32
N ALA A 39 64.47 68.89 -33.18
CA ALA A 39 65.08 70.21 -33.05
C ALA A 39 66.44 70.14 -32.35
N ALA A 40 67.43 70.89 -32.86
CA ALA A 40 68.72 71.08 -32.21
C ALA A 40 68.62 72.18 -31.13
N SER A 41 69.28 71.94 -30.01
CA SER A 41 69.37 72.87 -28.88
C SER A 41 70.75 72.81 -28.24
N ASN A 42 71.01 73.68 -27.26
CA ASN A 42 72.18 73.62 -26.39
C ASN A 42 73.55 73.42 -27.11
N LEU A 43 73.79 74.11 -28.23
CA LEU A 43 75.09 74.03 -28.91
C LEU A 43 76.20 74.60 -28.01
N GLN A 44 77.16 73.76 -27.64
CA GLN A 44 78.34 74.11 -26.84
C GLN A 44 79.64 73.75 -27.57
N THR A 45 80.72 74.44 -27.23
CA THR A 45 82.11 74.06 -27.56
C THR A 45 83.07 74.61 -26.50
N SER A 46 84.29 74.08 -26.44
CA SER A 46 85.36 74.59 -25.57
C SER A 46 86.69 74.86 -26.29
N ASP A 47 86.83 74.37 -27.53
CA ASP A 47 88.03 74.48 -28.36
C ASP A 47 87.73 74.97 -29.80
N ASN A 48 86.46 75.31 -30.07
CA ASN A 48 85.92 75.66 -31.39
C ASN A 48 86.17 74.61 -32.50
N THR A 49 86.56 73.39 -32.13
CA THR A 49 86.91 72.29 -33.05
C THR A 49 85.91 71.15 -32.92
N VAL A 50 85.50 70.86 -31.68
CA VAL A 50 84.44 69.91 -31.33
C VAL A 50 83.26 70.69 -30.76
N PHE A 51 82.08 70.47 -31.31
CA PHE A 51 80.81 71.04 -30.85
C PHE A 51 79.84 69.93 -30.45
N THR A 52 79.10 70.13 -29.37
CA THR A 52 78.02 69.23 -28.93
C THR A 52 76.69 69.96 -28.95
N ALA A 53 75.61 69.33 -29.44
CA ALA A 53 74.26 69.86 -29.43
C ALA A 53 73.25 68.79 -29.04
N ASP A 54 72.23 69.18 -28.27
CA ASP A 54 71.20 68.26 -27.79
C ASP A 54 70.01 68.29 -28.76
N ILE A 55 69.76 67.15 -29.40
CA ILE A 55 68.68 66.91 -30.35
C ILE A 55 67.49 66.34 -29.57
N THR A 56 66.33 67.01 -29.69
CA THR A 56 65.06 66.50 -29.17
C THR A 56 64.20 66.05 -30.35
N PRO A 57 63.88 64.76 -30.48
CA PRO A 57 62.90 64.27 -31.46
C PRO A 57 61.51 64.91 -31.26
N SER A 58 60.70 64.92 -32.32
CA SER A 58 59.32 65.45 -32.28
C SER A 58 58.24 64.37 -32.40
N SER A 59 58.61 63.21 -32.94
CA SER A 59 57.79 62.01 -33.11
C SER A 59 58.72 60.83 -33.44
N ASP A 60 58.23 59.61 -33.37
CA ASP A 60 59.02 58.41 -33.67
C ASP A 60 59.40 58.31 -35.16
N GLY A 61 60.46 57.56 -35.47
CA GLY A 61 61.09 57.44 -36.79
C GLY A 61 62.29 58.37 -37.01
N SER A 62 62.88 58.28 -38.21
CA SER A 62 64.20 58.83 -38.56
C SER A 62 64.39 60.32 -38.25
N VAL A 63 65.35 60.61 -37.38
CA VAL A 63 65.85 61.94 -37.03
C VAL A 63 67.17 62.18 -37.76
N THR A 64 67.15 63.06 -38.76
CA THR A 64 68.36 63.42 -39.54
C THR A 64 69.01 64.68 -38.97
N VAL A 65 70.34 64.77 -39.03
CA VAL A 65 71.09 65.99 -38.69
C VAL A 65 72.09 66.33 -39.79
N ASP A 66 71.96 67.52 -40.36
CA ASP A 66 72.79 68.06 -41.44
C ASP A 66 73.52 69.34 -41.01
N VAL A 67 74.76 69.49 -41.50
CA VAL A 67 75.50 70.75 -41.51
C VAL A 67 75.86 71.09 -42.95
N ALA A 68 75.37 72.23 -43.44
CA ALA A 68 75.60 72.69 -44.81
C ALA A 68 77.06 73.13 -45.05
N ALA A 69 77.44 73.29 -46.32
CA ALA A 69 78.71 73.95 -46.67
C ALA A 69 78.60 75.47 -46.43
N GLY A 70 79.64 76.09 -45.85
CA GLY A 70 79.62 77.51 -45.48
C GLY A 70 78.86 77.84 -44.19
N ALA A 71 78.56 76.83 -43.37
CA ALA A 71 78.05 76.98 -42.00
C ALA A 71 79.12 77.50 -41.00
N ALA A 72 80.40 77.28 -41.29
CA ALA A 72 81.51 77.63 -40.42
C ALA A 72 82.78 77.96 -41.24
N GLN A 73 83.61 78.85 -40.71
CA GLN A 73 84.87 79.28 -41.35
C GLN A 73 86.09 79.09 -40.45
N ASP A 74 87.20 78.62 -41.03
CA ASP A 74 88.49 78.53 -40.34
C ASP A 74 89.13 79.91 -40.09
N ALA A 75 90.29 79.94 -39.42
CA ALA A 75 91.02 81.17 -39.12
C ALA A 75 91.64 81.87 -40.36
N ALA A 76 91.63 81.24 -41.53
CA ALA A 76 92.03 81.83 -42.81
C ALA A 76 90.83 82.33 -43.65
N GLY A 77 89.60 82.03 -43.22
CA GLY A 77 88.36 82.38 -43.91
C GLY A 77 87.89 81.34 -44.94
N ASN A 78 88.34 80.09 -44.85
CA ASN A 78 87.84 79.01 -45.71
C ASN A 78 86.53 78.43 -45.12
N ASP A 79 85.49 78.34 -45.96
CA ASP A 79 84.23 77.70 -45.63
C ASP A 79 84.38 76.17 -45.43
N ASN A 80 83.64 75.61 -44.47
CA ASN A 80 83.53 74.17 -44.32
C ASN A 80 82.86 73.52 -45.54
N THR A 81 83.27 72.30 -45.89
CA THR A 81 82.45 71.41 -46.72
C THR A 81 81.24 70.94 -45.93
N ALA A 82 80.12 70.63 -46.60
CA ALA A 82 78.97 70.01 -45.97
C ALA A 82 79.35 68.69 -45.25
N ALA A 83 78.62 68.35 -44.19
CA ALA A 83 78.71 67.04 -43.57
C ALA A 83 78.11 65.96 -44.50
N THR A 84 78.47 64.70 -44.26
CA THR A 84 77.55 63.60 -44.57
C THR A 84 76.42 63.67 -43.55
N GLN A 85 75.17 63.58 -44.01
CA GLN A 85 73.99 63.54 -43.14
C GLN A 85 74.16 62.45 -42.07
N PHE A 86 73.92 62.82 -40.81
CA PHE A 86 73.72 61.85 -39.73
C PHE A 86 72.24 61.47 -39.68
N SER A 87 71.94 60.22 -39.35
CA SER A 87 70.57 59.71 -39.16
C SER A 87 70.57 58.75 -37.99
N ILE A 88 69.47 58.71 -37.26
CA ILE A 88 69.18 57.78 -36.17
C ILE A 88 67.66 57.63 -36.07
N GLU A 89 67.13 56.45 -35.77
CA GLU A 89 65.70 56.32 -35.53
C GLU A 89 65.35 56.76 -34.10
N SER A 90 64.38 57.66 -33.96
CA SER A 90 63.78 57.97 -32.66
C SER A 90 62.66 56.97 -32.36
N ASP A 91 62.55 56.53 -31.12
CA ASP A 91 61.40 55.75 -30.66
C ASP A 91 61.17 55.95 -29.16
N GLY A 92 60.09 56.66 -28.82
CA GLY A 92 59.63 56.90 -27.46
C GLY A 92 58.24 56.32 -27.18
N THR A 93 57.75 55.39 -28.02
CA THR A 93 56.50 54.66 -27.76
C THR A 93 56.80 53.47 -26.85
N ALA A 94 55.97 53.26 -25.82
CA ALA A 94 56.11 52.15 -24.90
C ALA A 94 55.36 50.91 -25.43
N PRO A 95 55.97 49.71 -25.48
CA PRO A 95 55.32 48.50 -25.96
C PRO A 95 53.97 48.22 -25.28
N GLY A 96 52.90 48.23 -26.08
CA GLY A 96 51.54 47.89 -25.69
C GLY A 96 51.40 46.38 -25.54
N VAL A 97 50.96 45.89 -24.37
CA VAL A 97 50.81 44.44 -24.14
C VAL A 97 49.34 44.02 -24.24
N SER A 98 49.11 42.85 -24.83
CA SER A 98 47.82 42.16 -24.87
C SER A 98 48.02 40.66 -24.57
N ILE A 99 47.03 40.04 -23.93
CA ILE A 99 47.05 38.63 -23.51
C ILE A 99 45.73 38.00 -23.92
N ALA A 100 45.75 36.83 -24.56
CA ALA A 100 44.56 36.11 -25.01
C ALA A 100 44.76 34.59 -25.03
N THR A 101 43.66 33.83 -25.03
CA THR A 101 43.63 32.38 -25.27
C THR A 101 42.48 32.03 -26.23
N THR A 102 42.40 30.76 -26.63
CA THR A 102 41.32 30.19 -27.45
C THR A 102 40.54 29.07 -26.72
N SER A 103 40.83 28.83 -25.44
CA SER A 103 40.05 27.91 -24.60
C SER A 103 38.64 28.45 -24.29
N SER A 104 37.77 27.56 -23.83
CA SER A 104 36.51 27.91 -23.16
C SER A 104 36.76 28.65 -21.84
N ASP A 105 35.74 29.32 -21.32
CA ASP A 105 35.72 29.92 -19.98
C ASP A 105 34.42 29.45 -19.30
N PRO A 106 34.47 28.53 -18.33
CA PRO A 106 35.67 27.94 -17.70
C PRO A 106 36.47 26.99 -18.60
N VAL A 107 37.71 26.66 -18.17
CA VAL A 107 38.62 25.72 -18.85
C VAL A 107 39.09 24.58 -17.95
N SER A 108 39.05 23.35 -18.48
CA SER A 108 39.68 22.19 -17.84
C SER A 108 41.14 22.03 -18.21
N GLY A 109 41.99 21.90 -17.19
CA GLY A 109 43.40 21.55 -17.33
C GLY A 109 44.31 22.65 -17.89
N VAL A 110 45.35 22.24 -18.63
CA VAL A 110 46.41 23.13 -19.12
C VAL A 110 45.94 23.88 -20.36
N PHE A 111 46.00 25.21 -20.34
CA PHE A 111 45.60 26.07 -21.45
C PHE A 111 46.75 26.98 -21.92
N SER A 112 46.84 27.26 -23.22
CA SER A 112 47.91 28.10 -23.78
C SER A 112 47.45 29.55 -23.89
N VAL A 113 48.26 30.49 -23.38
CA VAL A 113 48.05 31.94 -23.59
C VAL A 113 49.06 32.47 -24.59
N THR A 114 48.60 33.41 -25.42
CA THR A 114 49.45 34.23 -26.29
C THR A 114 49.59 35.61 -25.67
N VAL A 115 50.83 36.04 -25.43
CA VAL A 115 51.19 37.41 -25.06
C VAL A 115 51.73 38.10 -26.31
N THR A 116 51.08 39.19 -26.72
CA THR A 116 51.47 39.98 -27.90
C THR A 116 51.73 41.42 -27.51
N PHE A 117 52.95 41.87 -27.82
CA PHE A 117 53.42 43.25 -27.75
C PHE A 117 53.12 43.99 -29.07
N THR A 118 53.04 45.32 -29.05
CA THR A 118 52.87 46.13 -30.27
C THR A 118 54.09 46.14 -31.19
N GLU A 119 55.28 45.87 -30.65
CA GLU A 119 56.53 45.71 -31.39
C GLU A 119 57.47 44.70 -30.70
N ALA A 120 58.63 44.46 -31.29
CA ALA A 120 59.57 43.45 -30.84
C ALA A 120 60.33 43.88 -29.58
N VAL A 121 60.14 43.14 -28.48
CA VAL A 121 60.79 43.38 -27.19
C VAL A 121 61.93 42.38 -26.89
N THR A 122 62.75 42.77 -25.94
CA THR A 122 63.81 42.00 -25.30
C THR A 122 63.62 42.01 -23.77
N GLY A 123 64.37 41.16 -23.06
CA GLY A 123 64.25 41.01 -21.60
C GLY A 123 63.18 40.01 -21.15
N PHE A 124 62.00 40.05 -21.78
CA PHE A 124 60.84 39.23 -21.41
C PHE A 124 61.15 37.73 -21.33
N ALA A 125 60.80 37.12 -20.20
CA ALA A 125 60.92 35.69 -19.92
C ALA A 125 59.71 35.18 -19.12
N VAL A 126 59.60 33.86 -18.96
CA VAL A 126 58.50 33.21 -18.21
C VAL A 126 58.33 33.73 -16.77
N GLY A 127 59.41 34.19 -16.13
CA GLY A 127 59.36 34.75 -14.77
C GLY A 127 58.74 36.15 -14.67
N ASP A 128 58.49 36.80 -15.81
CA ASP A 128 57.82 38.11 -15.90
C ASP A 128 56.30 37.99 -16.12
N ILE A 129 55.83 36.75 -16.35
CA ILE A 129 54.41 36.39 -16.33
C ILE A 129 54.06 35.98 -14.90
N ALA A 130 53.37 36.86 -14.16
CA ALA A 130 52.81 36.51 -12.87
C ALA A 130 51.47 35.78 -13.09
N VAL A 131 51.35 34.55 -12.57
CA VAL A 131 50.11 33.77 -12.65
C VAL A 131 49.46 33.69 -11.27
N GLY A 132 48.24 34.20 -11.16
CA GLY A 132 47.35 33.93 -10.03
C GLY A 132 46.72 32.55 -10.19
N ASN A 133 46.66 31.76 -9.12
CA ASN A 133 46.08 30.40 -9.11
C ASN A 133 46.70 29.40 -10.12
N GLY A 134 47.97 29.57 -10.50
CA GLY A 134 48.63 28.66 -11.45
C GLY A 134 50.13 28.92 -11.63
N ALA A 135 50.71 28.32 -12.65
CA ALA A 135 52.08 28.54 -13.11
C ALA A 135 52.15 28.61 -14.64
N ALA A 136 53.07 29.42 -15.16
CA ALA A 136 53.40 29.47 -16.58
C ALA A 136 54.59 28.56 -16.89
N ASP A 137 54.44 27.68 -17.88
CA ASP A 137 55.46 26.74 -18.35
C ASP A 137 55.52 26.73 -19.89
N ASN A 138 56.40 25.90 -20.47
CA ASN A 138 56.58 25.74 -21.94
C ASN A 138 56.84 27.05 -22.72
N PHE A 139 57.28 28.12 -22.05
CA PHE A 139 57.44 29.46 -22.62
C PHE A 139 58.26 29.48 -23.91
N ALA A 140 57.65 30.00 -24.98
CA ALA A 140 58.19 30.03 -26.33
C ALA A 140 57.81 31.34 -27.06
N GLY A 141 58.36 31.54 -28.25
CA GLY A 141 58.21 32.77 -29.03
C GLY A 141 59.43 33.68 -28.95
N SER A 142 59.35 34.83 -29.62
CA SER A 142 60.45 35.80 -29.74
C SER A 142 59.99 37.07 -30.46
N GLY A 143 60.50 38.23 -30.04
CA GLY A 143 60.19 39.51 -30.68
C GLY A 143 58.91 40.08 -30.09
N ASP A 144 57.84 40.14 -30.88
CA ASP A 144 56.54 40.71 -30.50
C ASP A 144 55.58 39.69 -29.86
N THR A 145 55.76 38.39 -30.13
CA THR A 145 54.77 37.36 -29.80
C THR A 145 55.40 36.22 -29.02
N TYR A 146 54.77 35.88 -27.89
CA TYR A 146 55.18 34.81 -26.97
C TYR A 146 53.97 33.94 -26.61
N THR A 147 54.23 32.66 -26.33
CA THR A 147 53.22 31.71 -25.85
C THR A 147 53.72 31.06 -24.57
N ALA A 148 52.82 30.87 -23.60
CA ALA A 148 53.07 30.09 -22.39
C ALA A 148 51.90 29.15 -22.15
N ASP A 149 52.19 27.94 -21.70
CA ASP A 149 51.15 27.02 -21.23
C ASP A 149 50.92 27.28 -19.75
N ILE A 150 49.72 27.71 -19.40
CA ILE A 150 49.29 27.96 -18.04
C ILE A 150 48.73 26.66 -17.48
N THR A 151 49.33 26.20 -16.39
CA THR A 151 48.83 25.08 -15.58
C THR A 151 48.14 25.68 -14.35
N PRO A 152 46.80 25.57 -14.22
CA PRO A 152 46.10 25.90 -12.99
C PRO A 152 46.63 25.09 -11.81
N ALA A 153 46.64 25.69 -10.61
CA ALA A 153 47.06 25.03 -9.37
C ALA A 153 45.88 24.45 -8.58
N SER A 154 44.69 25.02 -8.78
CA SER A 154 43.40 24.65 -8.22
C SER A 154 42.31 25.35 -9.03
N ASP A 155 41.05 24.96 -8.86
CA ASP A 155 39.92 25.53 -9.59
C ASP A 155 39.61 26.99 -9.18
N GLY A 156 38.79 27.67 -10.00
CA GLY A 156 38.50 29.10 -9.92
C GLY A 156 39.55 30.01 -10.60
N SER A 157 39.29 31.32 -10.52
CA SER A 157 39.96 32.37 -11.30
C SER A 157 41.49 32.29 -11.37
N VAL A 158 41.99 32.06 -12.59
CA VAL A 158 43.40 32.11 -12.96
C VAL A 158 43.68 33.46 -13.62
N THR A 159 44.45 34.32 -12.96
CA THR A 159 44.91 35.59 -13.57
C THR A 159 46.26 35.40 -14.24
N VAL A 160 46.46 36.07 -15.38
CA VAL A 160 47.74 36.12 -16.08
C VAL A 160 48.11 37.59 -16.25
N ASP A 161 49.13 38.00 -15.51
CA ASP A 161 49.55 39.38 -15.32
C ASP A 161 50.95 39.61 -15.89
N VAL A 162 51.07 40.56 -16.82
CA VAL A 162 52.36 41.08 -17.30
C VAL A 162 52.51 42.50 -16.75
N ALA A 163 53.48 42.69 -15.85
CA ALA A 163 53.73 44.00 -15.24
C ALA A 163 54.39 44.98 -16.23
N ALA A 164 54.33 46.28 -15.93
CA ALA A 164 55.04 47.30 -16.70
C ALA A 164 56.54 47.29 -16.37
N GLY A 165 57.40 47.48 -17.38
CA GLY A 165 58.86 47.52 -17.22
C GLY A 165 59.53 46.18 -16.92
N VAL A 166 58.96 45.08 -17.42
CA VAL A 166 59.60 43.75 -17.44
C VAL A 166 60.29 43.44 -18.76
N ALA A 167 59.87 44.12 -19.84
CA ALA A 167 60.38 43.98 -21.19
C ALA A 167 60.67 45.35 -21.80
N GLN A 168 61.68 45.42 -22.66
CA GLN A 168 62.11 46.66 -23.33
C GLN A 168 62.30 46.44 -24.83
N ASP A 169 61.90 47.43 -25.63
CA ASP A 169 62.19 47.49 -27.07
C ASP A 169 63.69 47.73 -27.38
N ALA A 170 64.00 48.04 -28.64
CA ALA A 170 65.36 48.34 -29.08
C ALA A 170 65.88 49.75 -28.72
N ALA A 171 64.99 50.67 -28.32
CA ALA A 171 65.28 52.05 -27.95
C ALA A 171 65.41 52.26 -26.43
N GLY A 172 64.90 51.30 -25.65
CA GLY A 172 64.94 51.26 -24.19
C GLY A 172 63.62 51.66 -23.51
N ASN A 173 62.47 51.66 -24.19
CA ASN A 173 61.19 51.95 -23.53
C ASN A 173 60.65 50.72 -22.80
N ASP A 174 60.25 50.91 -21.55
CA ASP A 174 59.60 49.90 -20.70
C ASP A 174 58.18 49.57 -21.22
N ASN A 175 57.81 48.29 -21.28
CA ASN A 175 56.47 47.87 -21.68
C ASN A 175 55.36 48.37 -20.73
N THR A 176 54.15 48.48 -21.26
CA THR A 176 52.92 48.71 -20.49
C THR A 176 52.39 47.43 -19.84
N ALA A 177 51.62 47.56 -18.76
CA ALA A 177 51.05 46.40 -18.06
C ALA A 177 49.76 45.89 -18.72
N ALA A 178 49.53 44.58 -18.65
CA ALA A 178 48.31 43.91 -19.08
C ALA A 178 47.90 42.79 -18.11
N GLN A 179 46.60 42.52 -18.03
CA GLN A 179 46.00 41.45 -17.23
C GLN A 179 44.98 40.70 -18.07
N PHE A 180 44.92 39.39 -17.89
CA PHE A 180 43.89 38.49 -18.38
C PHE A 180 43.38 37.61 -17.22
N SER A 181 42.15 37.12 -17.30
CA SER A 181 41.55 36.21 -16.32
C SER A 181 40.65 35.21 -17.02
N ILE A 182 40.63 33.98 -16.51
CA ILE A 182 39.76 32.88 -16.95
C ILE A 182 39.46 32.01 -15.73
N GLU A 183 38.27 31.42 -15.62
CA GLU A 183 38.01 30.46 -14.55
C GLU A 183 38.59 29.09 -14.95
N SER A 184 39.43 28.49 -14.09
CA SER A 184 39.81 27.08 -14.24
C SER A 184 38.75 26.21 -13.61
N ASP A 185 38.35 25.14 -14.28
CA ASP A 185 37.67 24.03 -13.61
C ASP A 185 38.13 22.68 -14.16
N GLY A 186 38.95 21.99 -13.37
CA GLY A 186 39.45 20.65 -13.64
C GLY A 186 38.94 19.61 -12.63
N THR A 187 37.96 19.97 -11.81
CA THR A 187 37.19 19.00 -11.02
C THR A 187 36.18 18.31 -11.94
N ALA A 188 35.83 17.05 -11.63
CA ALA A 188 34.84 16.28 -12.37
C ALA A 188 33.54 16.23 -11.55
N PRO A 189 32.37 16.61 -12.10
CA PRO A 189 31.12 16.72 -11.35
C PRO A 189 30.87 15.51 -10.43
N GLY A 190 30.77 15.79 -9.14
CA GLY A 190 30.47 14.81 -8.11
C GLY A 190 28.98 14.52 -8.09
N VAL A 191 28.59 13.35 -8.60
CA VAL A 191 27.18 12.94 -8.59
C VAL A 191 26.85 12.06 -7.39
N VAL A 192 25.76 12.41 -6.72
CA VAL A 192 25.10 11.63 -5.69
C VAL A 192 23.73 11.22 -6.23
N LEU A 193 23.53 9.92 -6.35
CA LEU A 193 22.20 9.34 -6.45
C LEU A 193 21.61 9.28 -5.04
N SER A 194 20.39 9.76 -4.87
CA SER A 194 19.69 9.69 -3.60
C SER A 194 18.19 9.60 -3.79
N VAL A 195 17.55 8.95 -2.83
CA VAL A 195 16.17 9.26 -2.44
C VAL A 195 16.13 9.36 -0.90
N GLU A 196 15.10 9.96 -0.30
CA GLU A 196 15.09 10.34 1.12
C GLU A 196 14.49 9.27 2.07
N GLY A 197 15.22 9.04 3.17
CA GLY A 197 15.00 8.00 4.17
C GLY A 197 16.01 6.84 4.05
N GLY A 198 15.83 5.71 4.75
CA GLY A 198 16.66 4.47 4.59
C GLY A 198 15.93 3.12 4.77
N GLY A 199 15.99 2.20 3.78
CA GLY A 199 15.25 0.91 3.71
C GLY A 199 14.57 0.66 2.32
N PRO A 200 13.55 -0.25 2.15
CA PRO A 200 12.95 -0.72 0.86
C PRO A 200 11.46 -0.20 0.45
N ILE A 201 10.98 0.23 -0.80
CA ILE A 201 9.81 1.19 -1.21
C ILE A 201 8.51 0.66 -1.89
N SER A 202 7.32 1.06 -1.42
CA SER A 202 6.12 0.99 -2.29
C SER A 202 6.00 2.02 -3.41
N GLY A 203 5.73 1.59 -4.63
CA GLY A 203 5.58 2.55 -5.72
C GLY A 203 6.83 3.39 -6.01
N ALA A 204 6.79 4.24 -7.03
CA ALA A 204 8.02 4.89 -7.49
C ALA A 204 8.51 5.87 -6.45
N PHE A 205 9.80 5.77 -6.28
CA PHE A 205 10.61 6.89 -5.92
C PHE A 205 10.76 7.86 -7.09
N THR A 206 10.70 9.14 -6.75
CA THR A 206 11.48 10.12 -7.49
C THR A 206 12.95 9.89 -7.11
N LEU A 207 13.76 9.40 -8.05
CA LEU A 207 15.21 9.38 -7.86
C LEU A 207 15.73 10.80 -8.09
N THR A 208 16.31 11.40 -7.05
CA THR A 208 17.03 12.66 -7.14
C THR A 208 18.48 12.38 -7.56
N VAL A 209 18.85 12.79 -8.77
CA VAL A 209 20.23 12.78 -9.27
C VAL A 209 20.82 14.16 -9.03
N THR A 210 21.62 14.28 -7.97
CA THR A 210 22.26 15.55 -7.58
C THR A 210 23.72 15.57 -7.98
N PHE A 211 24.09 16.47 -8.88
CA PHE A 211 25.46 16.89 -9.11
C PHE A 211 25.81 18.04 -8.14
N ASP A 212 27.07 18.18 -7.74
CA ASP A 212 27.54 19.31 -6.94
C ASP A 212 27.73 20.62 -7.74
N GLU A 213 27.52 20.57 -9.06
CA GLU A 213 27.56 21.69 -10.00
C GLU A 213 26.58 21.55 -11.19
N ASP A 214 26.47 22.59 -12.03
CA ASP A 214 25.58 22.65 -13.19
C ASP A 214 26.10 21.79 -14.37
N VAL A 215 25.44 20.68 -14.70
CA VAL A 215 25.81 19.81 -15.83
C VAL A 215 24.81 19.83 -16.99
N THR A 216 25.21 19.20 -18.10
CA THR A 216 24.43 19.00 -19.32
C THR A 216 24.68 17.61 -19.91
N GLY A 217 23.81 17.17 -20.82
CA GLY A 217 24.01 15.94 -21.61
C GLY A 217 23.36 14.67 -21.07
N LEU A 218 22.95 14.64 -19.79
CA LEU A 218 22.25 13.50 -19.18
C LEU A 218 20.96 13.12 -19.92
N GLU A 219 20.87 11.88 -20.40
CA GLU A 219 19.67 11.26 -20.98
C GLU A 219 19.18 10.08 -20.11
N LEU A 220 17.89 9.72 -20.25
CA LEU A 220 17.29 8.56 -19.54
C LEU A 220 18.00 7.22 -19.82
N THR A 221 18.77 7.13 -20.89
CA THR A 221 19.55 5.94 -21.29
C THR A 221 20.91 5.81 -20.60
N ASP A 222 21.38 6.85 -19.90
CA ASP A 222 22.67 6.83 -19.21
C ASP A 222 22.57 6.22 -17.81
N LEU A 223 21.37 6.26 -17.22
CA LEU A 223 21.01 5.48 -16.05
C LEU A 223 20.87 4.02 -16.46
N VAL A 224 21.81 3.18 -16.02
CA VAL A 224 21.71 1.73 -16.13
C VAL A 224 21.07 1.22 -14.86
N LEU A 225 19.75 1.11 -14.89
CA LEU A 225 19.03 0.37 -13.87
C LEU A 225 19.03 -1.10 -14.27
N SER A 226 19.60 -1.95 -13.44
CA SER A 226 19.12 -3.33 -13.49
C SER A 226 17.65 -3.29 -13.17
N ASN A 227 16.87 -3.96 -14.03
CA ASN A 227 15.55 -4.41 -13.66
C ASN A 227 14.77 -3.19 -13.12
N ALA A 228 14.58 -2.15 -13.92
CA ALA A 228 13.64 -1.04 -13.67
C ALA A 228 13.28 -0.41 -15.01
N THR A 229 12.15 0.29 -15.05
CA THR A 229 11.91 1.28 -16.09
C THR A 229 12.13 2.65 -15.48
N VAL A 230 12.76 3.56 -16.23
CA VAL A 230 12.98 4.94 -15.81
C VAL A 230 12.30 5.87 -16.80
N SER A 231 11.60 6.87 -16.28
CA SER A 231 10.78 7.80 -17.06
C SER A 231 10.92 9.23 -16.55
N ASP A 232 10.36 10.14 -17.34
CA ASP A 232 10.01 11.51 -16.99
C ASP A 232 11.13 12.34 -16.31
N LEU A 233 12.35 12.22 -16.85
CA LEU A 233 13.49 13.09 -16.56
C LEU A 233 13.11 14.57 -16.62
N ALA A 234 13.21 15.24 -15.48
CA ALA A 234 12.89 16.63 -15.26
C ALA A 234 13.95 17.32 -14.37
N GLY A 235 13.81 18.64 -14.20
CA GLY A 235 14.79 19.46 -13.47
C GLY A 235 16.02 19.83 -14.31
N GLY A 236 17.19 19.73 -13.68
CA GLY A 236 18.50 20.21 -14.15
C GLY A 236 18.84 21.61 -13.62
N PRO A 237 19.98 22.19 -14.03
CA PRO A 237 21.16 21.52 -14.59
C PRO A 237 21.98 20.77 -13.52
N ALA A 238 21.86 21.11 -12.24
CA ALA A 238 22.58 20.45 -11.14
C ALA A 238 21.76 19.35 -10.44
N VAL A 239 20.42 19.50 -10.36
CA VAL A 239 19.53 18.53 -9.69
C VAL A 239 18.48 18.06 -10.67
N TYR A 240 18.50 16.78 -11.01
CA TYR A 240 17.51 16.14 -11.87
C TYR A 240 16.64 15.19 -11.06
N THR A 241 15.37 15.11 -11.42
CA THR A 241 14.42 14.11 -10.94
C THR A 241 14.11 13.15 -12.09
N VAL A 242 14.17 11.85 -11.84
CA VAL A 242 13.57 10.84 -12.73
C VAL A 242 12.56 10.04 -11.93
N LEU A 243 11.43 9.67 -12.54
CA LEU A 243 10.64 8.63 -11.94
C LEU A 243 11.28 7.29 -12.27
N VAL A 244 11.59 6.52 -11.25
CA VAL A 244 11.92 5.11 -11.46
C VAL A 244 10.66 4.31 -11.18
N THR A 245 10.19 3.56 -12.18
CA THR A 245 9.16 2.52 -12.05
C THR A 245 9.80 1.14 -12.09
N PRO A 246 10.13 0.59 -10.91
CA PRO A 246 10.34 -0.82 -10.67
C PRO A 246 9.05 -1.61 -11.01
N ASP A 247 9.17 -2.70 -11.77
CA ASP A 247 8.04 -3.47 -12.32
C ASP A 247 7.51 -4.54 -11.34
N ALA A 248 8.40 -5.06 -10.50
CA ALA A 248 8.26 -5.88 -9.29
C ALA A 248 9.68 -6.45 -8.93
N ASP A 249 10.02 -6.73 -7.66
CA ASP A 249 11.11 -7.61 -7.12
C ASP A 249 12.67 -7.37 -7.36
N GLY A 250 13.59 -7.58 -6.36
CA GLY A 250 15.10 -7.83 -6.46
C GLY A 250 16.05 -7.17 -5.40
N ASP A 251 17.32 -6.76 -5.77
CA ASP A 251 18.42 -5.81 -5.25
C ASP A 251 18.82 -4.46 -6.03
N VAL A 252 18.30 -3.17 -5.88
CA VAL A 252 18.13 -2.19 -7.04
C VAL A 252 19.43 -1.52 -7.38
N THR A 253 20.16 -2.09 -8.32
CA THR A 253 21.36 -1.41 -8.82
C THR A 253 20.97 -0.33 -9.82
N ILE A 254 20.98 0.92 -9.34
CA ILE A 254 20.97 2.12 -10.18
C ILE A 254 22.42 2.56 -10.36
N ASP A 255 22.97 2.31 -11.55
CA ASP A 255 24.30 2.76 -11.93
C ASP A 255 24.19 3.97 -12.85
N LEU A 256 24.81 5.09 -12.45
CA LEU A 256 25.13 6.19 -13.36
C LEU A 256 26.64 6.18 -13.62
N ALA A 257 27.02 5.92 -14.86
CA ALA A 257 28.42 5.80 -15.26
C ALA A 257 29.17 7.14 -15.19
N ALA A 258 30.49 7.10 -15.27
CA ALA A 258 31.31 8.29 -15.52
C ALA A 258 31.14 8.75 -16.99
N ASP A 259 31.48 10.02 -17.25
CA ASP A 259 31.54 10.63 -18.58
C ASP A 259 30.20 10.71 -19.35
N VAL A 260 29.04 10.59 -18.67
CA VAL A 260 27.70 10.65 -19.30
C VAL A 260 27.10 12.06 -19.30
N ALA A 261 27.31 12.81 -18.22
CA ALA A 261 26.99 14.23 -18.12
C ALA A 261 28.27 15.07 -18.06
N GLN A 262 28.23 16.30 -18.53
CA GLN A 262 29.38 17.22 -18.60
C GLN A 262 29.02 18.63 -18.14
N ASP A 263 29.95 19.25 -17.40
CA ASP A 263 29.87 20.65 -16.94
C ASP A 263 30.09 21.69 -18.07
N ALA A 264 30.30 22.95 -17.70
CA ALA A 264 30.61 24.04 -18.63
C ALA A 264 32.08 24.06 -19.15
N ALA A 265 33.01 23.35 -18.48
CA ALA A 265 34.42 23.24 -18.85
C ALA A 265 34.72 22.03 -19.76
N GLY A 266 33.79 21.07 -19.84
CA GLY A 266 33.88 19.80 -20.55
C GLY A 266 34.38 18.62 -19.70
N ASN A 267 34.38 18.70 -18.36
CA ASN A 267 34.70 17.54 -17.53
C ASN A 267 33.49 16.59 -17.49
N GLY A 268 33.75 15.29 -17.73
CA GLY A 268 32.75 14.25 -17.53
C GLY A 268 32.51 14.02 -16.03
N ASN A 269 31.27 13.75 -15.65
CA ASN A 269 30.91 13.44 -14.27
C ASN A 269 31.72 12.23 -13.74
N SER A 270 31.99 12.24 -12.44
CA SER A 270 32.44 11.03 -11.74
C SER A 270 31.32 9.97 -11.78
N ALA A 271 31.68 8.69 -11.86
CA ALA A 271 30.68 7.62 -11.72
C ALA A 271 30.02 7.70 -10.33
N ALA A 272 28.71 7.51 -10.28
CA ALA A 272 28.00 7.41 -9.01
C ALA A 272 28.52 6.22 -8.19
N ALA A 273 28.37 6.30 -6.87
CA ALA A 273 28.21 5.06 -6.11
C ALA A 273 26.88 4.43 -6.55
N GLN A 274 26.90 3.14 -6.89
CA GLN A 274 25.69 2.37 -7.19
C GLN A 274 24.70 2.55 -6.04
N LEU A 275 23.56 3.18 -6.32
CA LEU A 275 22.48 3.22 -5.34
C LEU A 275 21.85 1.82 -5.34
N VAL A 276 21.47 1.32 -4.16
CA VAL A 276 20.81 0.03 -3.98
C VAL A 276 19.45 0.25 -3.36
N VAL A 277 18.57 0.86 -4.16
CA VAL A 277 17.18 1.17 -3.77
C VAL A 277 16.39 -0.11 -3.52
N GLY A 278 15.29 -0.08 -2.74
CA GLY A 278 14.58 -1.28 -2.30
C GLY A 278 13.07 -1.39 -2.53
N SER A 279 12.51 -1.01 -3.66
CA SER A 279 11.11 -0.82 -4.10
C SER A 279 9.84 -1.78 -4.27
N ASP A 280 9.07 -2.35 -3.29
CA ASP A 280 7.93 -3.33 -3.55
C ASP A 280 6.41 -2.96 -3.65
N SER A 281 5.54 -3.99 -3.65
CA SER A 281 4.06 -4.10 -3.65
C SER A 281 3.58 -5.62 -3.71
N THR A 282 3.92 -6.48 -2.74
CA THR A 282 3.24 -7.78 -2.51
C THR A 282 2.17 -7.72 -1.42
N LEU A 283 2.13 -6.68 -0.61
CA LEU A 283 1.44 -6.52 0.68
C LEU A 283 1.96 -7.57 1.68
N PRO A 284 2.31 -7.35 2.97
CA PRO A 284 1.84 -8.79 4.03
C PRO A 284 0.60 -9.53 3.38
N VAL A 285 0.61 -10.84 3.01
CA VAL A 285 -0.55 -11.81 2.91
C VAL A 285 -0.14 -13.09 3.73
N LEU A 286 -0.69 -13.47 4.95
CA LEU A 286 -0.04 -14.17 6.17
C LEU A 286 0.00 -15.72 6.60
N SER A 287 -1.10 -16.34 7.16
CA SER A 287 -1.39 -17.70 7.77
C SER A 287 -1.98 -17.79 9.25
N ILE A 288 -3.28 -17.50 9.60
CA ILE A 288 -3.83 -17.61 11.02
C ILE A 288 -3.48 -18.91 11.74
N VAL A 289 -3.00 -18.77 12.98
CA VAL A 289 -2.91 -19.90 13.89
C VAL A 289 -3.75 -19.63 15.13
N LEU A 290 -5.03 -19.97 14.99
CA LEU A 290 -5.89 -20.40 16.09
C LEU A 290 -5.57 -21.87 16.38
N PRO A 291 -5.84 -22.39 17.59
CA PRO A 291 -5.42 -23.74 17.97
C PRO A 291 -6.13 -24.89 17.22
N GLY A 292 -7.16 -24.59 16.41
CA GLY A 292 -7.93 -25.55 15.62
C GLY A 292 -9.13 -24.87 14.94
N ALA A 293 -10.14 -25.66 14.60
CA ALA A 293 -11.48 -25.18 14.22
C ALA A 293 -12.44 -25.06 15.43
N GLU A 294 -12.06 -25.63 16.58
CA GLU A 294 -12.86 -25.73 17.81
C GLU A 294 -11.99 -25.38 19.05
N VAL A 295 -12.56 -24.72 20.08
CA VAL A 295 -11.81 -24.39 21.31
C VAL A 295 -12.65 -24.29 22.60
N GLU A 296 -12.10 -24.82 23.70
CA GLU A 296 -12.73 -24.95 25.03
C GLU A 296 -12.26 -23.89 26.07
N GLY A 297 -11.68 -22.78 25.65
CA GLY A 297 -11.07 -21.80 26.56
C GLY A 297 -10.52 -20.56 25.86
N ALA A 298 -10.16 -19.54 26.65
CA ALA A 298 -9.31 -18.44 26.22
C ALA A 298 -8.05 -18.99 25.53
N PHE A 299 -7.79 -18.55 24.31
CA PHE A 299 -6.77 -19.13 23.44
C PHE A 299 -5.76 -18.10 22.95
N THR A 300 -4.53 -18.57 22.76
CA THR A 300 -3.50 -17.78 22.11
C THR A 300 -3.66 -17.91 20.60
N ALA A 301 -4.18 -16.88 19.95
CA ALA A 301 -3.96 -16.71 18.53
C ALA A 301 -2.49 -16.29 18.35
N GLN A 302 -1.73 -16.96 17.48
CA GLN A 302 -0.31 -16.66 17.20
C GLN A 302 -0.12 -15.87 15.90
N PHE A 303 -0.10 -14.55 16.00
CA PHE A 303 -0.05 -13.54 14.95
C PHE A 303 1.23 -13.75 14.13
N ASN A 304 1.20 -14.60 13.10
CA ASN A 304 2.39 -15.27 12.52
C ASN A 304 2.96 -14.60 11.27
N PHE A 305 2.81 -13.29 11.30
CA PHE A 305 3.42 -12.25 10.51
C PHE A 305 4.72 -12.64 9.73
N ALA A 306 4.63 -13.34 8.59
CA ALA A 306 5.76 -14.04 7.91
C ALA A 306 6.95 -13.21 7.33
N GLU A 307 7.00 -11.90 7.55
CA GLU A 307 8.21 -11.06 7.69
C GLU A 307 7.90 -9.84 8.61
N ASP A 308 8.82 -8.93 8.89
CA ASP A 308 8.88 -8.16 10.16
C ASP A 308 8.20 -6.75 10.18
N VAL A 309 7.18 -6.47 11.03
CA VAL A 309 6.51 -5.13 11.16
C VAL A 309 6.71 -4.24 12.39
N THR A 310 6.29 -2.99 12.17
CA THR A 310 6.07 -1.85 13.06
C THR A 310 4.61 -1.38 12.98
N GLY A 311 4.11 -0.63 13.97
CA GLY A 311 2.74 -0.08 14.02
C GLY A 311 1.77 -0.87 14.89
N PHE A 312 1.85 -2.21 14.88
CA PHE A 312 0.82 -3.08 15.45
C PHE A 312 0.61 -2.88 16.97
N ALA A 313 -0.60 -2.51 17.35
CA ALA A 313 -1.10 -2.46 18.70
C ALA A 313 -2.36 -3.32 18.93
N LEU A 314 -2.62 -3.65 20.21
CA LEU A 314 -3.86 -4.30 20.65
C LEU A 314 -5.13 -3.54 20.26
N GLU A 315 -5.09 -2.23 20.02
CA GLU A 315 -6.27 -1.45 19.61
C GLU A 315 -6.66 -1.61 18.14
N ASP A 316 -5.76 -2.17 17.33
CA ASP A 316 -6.10 -2.70 16.01
C ASP A 316 -6.92 -4.00 16.15
N ILE A 317 -6.86 -4.68 17.32
CA ILE A 317 -7.63 -5.88 17.70
C ILE A 317 -8.88 -5.51 18.53
N ALA A 318 -10.07 -5.74 17.99
CA ALA A 318 -11.21 -6.15 18.82
C ALA A 318 -11.47 -7.66 18.61
N VAL A 319 -12.61 -8.22 19.02
CA VAL A 319 -13.01 -9.58 18.63
C VAL A 319 -14.54 -9.63 18.53
N THR A 320 -15.10 -10.15 17.43
CA THR A 320 -16.55 -10.38 17.36
C THR A 320 -16.77 -11.67 18.14
N ASN A 321 -17.71 -11.60 19.08
CA ASN A 321 -17.82 -12.59 20.14
C ASN A 321 -16.54 -12.73 21.01
N GLY A 322 -15.84 -11.63 21.32
CA GLY A 322 -14.78 -11.69 22.34
C GLY A 322 -14.04 -10.40 22.70
N ALA A 323 -12.96 -10.59 23.44
CA ALA A 323 -11.95 -9.56 23.66
C ALA A 323 -10.54 -10.14 23.55
N ALA A 324 -9.68 -9.44 22.81
CA ALA A 324 -8.25 -9.70 22.84
C ALA A 324 -7.60 -9.07 24.08
N SER A 325 -6.60 -9.77 24.60
CA SER A 325 -5.89 -9.39 25.82
C SER A 325 -4.46 -9.96 25.82
N ASP A 326 -3.66 -9.61 26.83
CA ASP A 326 -2.27 -10.08 27.01
C ASP A 326 -1.39 -10.02 25.73
N PHE A 327 -1.60 -8.97 24.94
CA PHE A 327 -0.93 -8.75 23.67
C PHE A 327 0.61 -8.67 23.81
N MET A 328 1.32 -9.51 23.06
CA MET A 328 2.76 -9.70 23.16
C MET A 328 3.39 -9.96 21.79
N MET A 329 4.27 -9.06 21.36
CA MET A 329 5.22 -9.27 20.27
C MET A 329 6.24 -10.35 20.67
N GLU A 330 6.23 -11.51 20.02
CA GLU A 330 7.24 -12.57 20.15
C GLU A 330 8.48 -12.29 19.26
N SER A 331 8.24 -11.71 18.08
CA SER A 331 9.22 -11.10 17.17
C SER A 331 8.52 -10.01 16.34
N ALA A 332 9.23 -9.28 15.49
CA ALA A 332 8.56 -8.37 14.55
C ALA A 332 7.74 -9.14 13.49
N SER A 333 7.94 -10.45 13.36
CA SER A 333 7.22 -11.39 12.49
C SER A 333 6.29 -12.36 13.24
N ALA A 334 6.09 -12.17 14.55
CA ALA A 334 5.29 -13.07 15.37
C ALA A 334 4.76 -12.34 16.60
N TYR A 335 3.45 -12.32 16.84
CA TYR A 335 2.85 -11.77 18.05
C TYR A 335 1.86 -12.79 18.60
N THR A 336 1.36 -12.53 19.78
CA THR A 336 0.34 -13.34 20.44
C THR A 336 -0.63 -12.40 21.12
N ALA A 337 -1.90 -12.78 21.12
CA ALA A 337 -2.89 -12.20 22.01
C ALA A 337 -3.68 -13.38 22.59
N LEU A 338 -4.01 -13.26 23.86
CA LEU A 338 -5.01 -14.11 24.47
C LEU A 338 -6.37 -13.59 24.02
N ILE A 339 -6.87 -14.17 22.94
CA ILE A 339 -8.26 -14.03 22.54
C ILE A 339 -9.08 -14.77 23.61
N THR A 340 -9.89 -14.03 24.34
CA THR A 340 -10.90 -14.63 25.20
C THR A 340 -12.22 -14.55 24.42
N PRO A 341 -12.83 -15.69 24.04
CA PRO A 341 -14.23 -15.72 23.62
C PRO A 341 -15.06 -14.95 24.64
N ASP A 342 -16.03 -14.14 24.25
CA ASP A 342 -17.00 -13.65 25.22
C ASP A 342 -18.05 -14.74 25.45
N THR A 343 -18.47 -15.42 24.38
CA THR A 343 -19.51 -16.45 24.38
C THR A 343 -19.19 -17.59 23.39
N LEU A 344 -19.99 -18.66 23.38
CA LEU A 344 -19.85 -19.80 22.46
C LEU A 344 -20.49 -19.54 21.09
N GLY A 345 -20.17 -20.40 20.12
CA GLY A 345 -20.33 -20.12 18.69
C GLY A 345 -19.00 -19.59 18.15
N ASP A 346 -18.97 -19.20 16.89
CA ASP A 346 -17.72 -18.71 16.33
C ASP A 346 -17.22 -17.44 17.04
N VAL A 347 -15.92 -17.40 17.23
CA VAL A 347 -15.15 -16.27 17.73
C VAL A 347 -14.24 -15.90 16.59
N VAL A 348 -14.60 -14.82 15.93
CA VAL A 348 -14.11 -14.56 14.58
C VAL A 348 -13.12 -13.42 14.75
N VAL A 349 -12.00 -13.55 14.04
CA VAL A 349 -10.70 -12.94 14.31
C VAL A 349 -10.23 -12.30 12.95
N SER A 350 -10.26 -10.95 12.76
CA SER A 350 -9.80 -9.98 11.70
C SER A 350 -9.04 -8.61 12.03
N VAL A 351 -8.97 -7.57 11.17
CA VAL A 351 -8.11 -6.38 11.32
C VAL A 351 -8.25 -5.17 10.31
N ALA A 352 -9.37 -4.71 9.73
CA ALA A 352 -9.44 -4.27 8.27
C ALA A 352 -8.30 -4.50 7.25
N ALA A 353 -8.23 -3.61 6.28
CA ALA A 353 -7.11 -3.45 5.40
C ALA A 353 -6.29 -2.28 5.97
N GLY A 354 -5.22 -2.53 6.75
CA GLY A 354 -4.01 -1.78 7.19
C GLY A 354 -3.82 -0.94 8.53
N ALA A 355 -2.77 -1.18 9.31
CA ALA A 355 -2.38 -0.37 10.51
C ALA A 355 -0.94 -0.65 10.98
N ALA A 356 -0.32 -1.68 10.42
CA ALA A 356 1.01 -2.13 10.77
C ALA A 356 1.65 -2.75 9.53
N GLN A 357 2.96 -2.65 9.55
CA GLN A 357 3.70 -2.17 8.41
C GLN A 357 5.16 -2.69 8.56
N ASP A 358 5.72 -3.49 7.63
CA ASP A 358 7.08 -4.10 7.70
C ASP A 358 8.31 -3.17 7.98
N ALA A 359 9.27 -3.12 7.07
CA ALA A 359 10.32 -2.11 6.96
C ALA A 359 10.11 -1.15 5.78
N ALA A 360 9.10 -1.37 4.92
CA ALA A 360 9.12 -0.92 3.52
C ALA A 360 7.92 -0.05 2.87
N ALA A 361 6.82 0.24 3.61
CA ALA A 361 5.67 1.18 3.49
C ALA A 361 4.32 0.96 2.63
N ASN A 362 3.99 -0.07 1.82
CA ASN A 362 2.71 -0.10 0.99
C ASN A 362 1.33 -0.16 1.75
N ASP A 363 0.19 -0.40 1.05
CA ASP A 363 -1.19 -0.51 1.59
C ASP A 363 -1.90 -1.89 1.50
N SER A 364 -2.61 -2.26 2.57
CA SER A 364 -3.13 -3.61 2.98
C SER A 364 -4.26 -4.34 2.24
N LEU A 365 -4.37 -5.67 2.41
CA LEU A 365 -5.62 -6.45 2.27
C LEU A 365 -6.20 -6.84 3.64
N ALA A 366 -7.42 -7.36 3.64
CA ALA A 366 -8.25 -7.60 4.82
C ALA A 366 -8.98 -8.95 4.80
N ALA A 367 -9.64 -9.36 5.90
CA ALA A 367 -9.67 -10.75 6.31
C ALA A 367 -10.73 -11.23 7.32
N SER A 368 -10.84 -12.54 7.46
CA SER A 368 -11.59 -13.16 8.53
C SER A 368 -11.08 -14.58 8.80
N ALA A 369 -10.70 -14.85 10.04
CA ALA A 369 -10.35 -16.15 10.62
C ALA A 369 -11.41 -16.55 11.64
N SER A 370 -11.53 -17.85 11.93
CA SER A 370 -12.49 -18.34 12.90
C SER A 370 -12.05 -19.58 13.63
N ILE A 371 -12.57 -19.68 14.84
CA ILE A 371 -12.62 -20.89 15.63
C ILE A 371 -13.98 -20.90 16.36
N GLU A 372 -14.69 -22.01 16.31
CA GLU A 372 -15.90 -22.15 17.11
C GLU A 372 -15.47 -22.32 18.58
N ALA A 373 -15.85 -21.35 19.43
CA ALA A 373 -15.77 -21.53 20.87
C ALA A 373 -16.87 -22.52 21.26
N ILE A 374 -16.47 -23.70 21.69
CA ILE A 374 -17.33 -24.84 22.04
C ILE A 374 -16.99 -25.36 23.44
N SER A 375 -17.78 -26.32 23.93
CA SER A 375 -17.33 -27.31 24.93
C SER A 375 -17.31 -28.69 24.27
N ARG A 376 -16.47 -29.63 24.74
CA ARG A 376 -16.37 -30.96 24.10
C ARG A 376 -17.40 -32.00 24.58
N PRO A 377 -17.91 -32.83 23.66
CA PRO A 377 -18.90 -33.88 23.95
C PRO A 377 -18.32 -35.03 24.81
N VAL A 378 -19.18 -35.68 25.60
CA VAL A 378 -18.84 -36.77 26.55
C VAL A 378 -19.90 -37.89 26.46
N GLU A 379 -19.52 -39.17 26.60
CA GLU A 379 -20.44 -40.33 26.39
C GLU A 379 -20.72 -41.18 27.66
N VAL A 380 -21.96 -41.67 27.87
CA VAL A 380 -22.42 -42.40 29.10
C VAL A 380 -23.47 -43.53 28.80
N ALA A 381 -23.59 -44.63 29.58
CA ALA A 381 -24.57 -45.73 29.31
C ALA A 381 -25.08 -46.55 30.53
N ILE A 382 -26.36 -47.01 30.49
CA ILE A 382 -27.20 -47.60 31.59
C ILE A 382 -28.16 -48.73 31.02
N THR A 383 -28.99 -49.47 31.82
CA THR A 383 -29.93 -50.57 31.37
C THR A 383 -31.07 -50.90 32.39
N ILE A 384 -32.26 -51.38 31.95
CA ILE A 384 -33.52 -51.68 32.71
C ILE A 384 -34.15 -53.07 32.28
N ALA A 385 -35.19 -53.63 32.95
CA ALA A 385 -35.76 -55.00 32.72
C ALA A 385 -37.27 -55.23 33.10
N ASP A 386 -37.88 -56.37 32.70
CA ASP A 386 -39.34 -56.66 32.73
C ASP A 386 -40.06 -56.65 34.10
N ASP A 387 -39.42 -57.10 35.18
CA ASP A 387 -40.02 -57.19 36.52
C ASP A 387 -39.85 -55.93 37.39
N VAL A 388 -39.29 -54.86 36.82
CA VAL A 388 -39.12 -53.55 37.45
C VAL A 388 -40.46 -52.83 37.64
N ALA A 389 -40.66 -52.28 38.84
CA ALA A 389 -41.90 -51.63 39.28
C ALA A 389 -41.80 -50.09 39.47
N SER A 390 -40.59 -49.54 39.38
CA SER A 390 -40.32 -48.18 38.89
C SER A 390 -38.85 -48.05 38.52
N VAL A 391 -38.53 -47.20 37.53
CA VAL A 391 -37.16 -46.99 36.99
C VAL A 391 -36.38 -45.86 37.69
N THR A 392 -37.05 -45.07 38.52
CA THR A 392 -36.56 -43.81 39.15
C THR A 392 -35.31 -43.94 40.03
N GLU A 393 -34.84 -45.15 40.34
CA GLU A 393 -33.72 -45.39 41.27
C GLU A 393 -32.32 -45.50 40.60
N ILE A 394 -32.16 -45.19 39.31
CA ILE A 394 -30.92 -45.40 38.51
C ILE A 394 -30.25 -44.06 38.09
N THR A 395 -28.90 -43.96 38.01
CA THR A 395 -28.18 -42.67 37.80
C THR A 395 -26.82 -42.76 37.05
N GLY A 396 -26.30 -41.63 36.53
CA GLY A 396 -24.99 -41.40 35.87
C GLY A 396 -24.43 -39.96 36.09
N GLN A 397 -23.35 -39.53 35.41
CA GLN A 397 -22.75 -38.16 35.54
C GLN A 397 -21.98 -37.69 34.26
N ALA A 398 -21.85 -36.37 34.06
CA ALA A 398 -21.05 -35.69 33.00
C ALA A 398 -20.42 -34.36 33.50
N VAL A 399 -19.58 -33.69 32.69
CA VAL A 399 -18.90 -32.40 32.99
C VAL A 399 -18.74 -31.57 31.71
N ILE A 400 -18.84 -30.24 31.81
CA ILE A 400 -18.81 -29.21 30.73
C ILE A 400 -17.96 -28.02 31.17
N THR A 401 -17.36 -27.27 30.23
CA THR A 401 -16.52 -26.09 30.50
C THR A 401 -16.98 -24.88 29.67
N ASN A 402 -17.01 -23.68 30.24
CA ASN A 402 -17.26 -22.44 29.49
C ASN A 402 -15.94 -21.87 28.96
N PRO A 403 -15.80 -21.67 27.63
CA PRO A 403 -14.56 -21.16 27.05
C PRO A 403 -14.30 -19.66 27.29
N GLY A 404 -15.31 -18.88 27.68
CA GLY A 404 -15.30 -17.42 27.53
C GLY A 404 -15.20 -16.54 28.79
N SER A 405 -14.97 -15.24 28.56
CA SER A 405 -14.88 -14.14 29.52
C SER A 405 -16.23 -13.71 30.07
N GLU A 406 -17.29 -13.80 29.28
CA GLU A 406 -18.64 -13.65 29.83
C GLU A 406 -19.09 -14.95 30.49
N ALA A 407 -19.83 -14.79 31.58
CA ALA A 407 -20.26 -15.90 32.39
C ALA A 407 -21.52 -16.47 31.73
N ILE A 408 -21.33 -17.50 30.91
CA ILE A 408 -22.36 -18.05 30.02
C ILE A 408 -23.56 -18.52 30.83
N GLN A 409 -24.68 -17.83 30.60
CA GLN A 409 -25.97 -18.23 31.15
C GLN A 409 -26.40 -19.44 30.35
N TYR A 410 -26.33 -20.60 30.98
CA TYR A 410 -26.59 -21.86 30.31
C TYR A 410 -27.88 -22.50 30.80
N ARG A 411 -28.43 -23.32 29.92
CA ARG A 411 -29.32 -24.42 30.24
C ARG A 411 -28.69 -25.73 29.76
N ALA A 412 -28.92 -26.79 30.50
CA ALA A 412 -28.49 -28.15 30.22
C ALA A 412 -29.73 -29.01 30.02
N GLU A 413 -29.94 -29.41 28.79
CA GLU A 413 -31.12 -30.07 28.27
C GLU A 413 -30.71 -31.51 27.93
N VAL A 414 -31.25 -32.49 28.65
CA VAL A 414 -31.12 -33.87 28.20
C VAL A 414 -32.16 -34.08 27.10
N ASP A 415 -31.72 -34.45 25.90
CA ASP A 415 -32.61 -34.69 24.75
C ASP A 415 -33.63 -35.82 25.02
N VAL A 416 -33.30 -36.70 25.96
CA VAL A 416 -34.09 -37.85 26.35
C VAL A 416 -34.81 -37.63 27.68
N PRO A 417 -36.16 -37.65 27.69
CA PRO A 417 -36.96 -37.32 28.87
C PRO A 417 -36.82 -38.35 29.99
N TRP A 418 -36.30 -39.54 29.68
CA TRP A 418 -35.98 -40.59 30.64
C TRP A 418 -34.72 -40.33 31.47
N LEU A 419 -34.05 -39.18 31.32
CA LEU A 419 -32.97 -38.72 32.18
C LEU A 419 -33.17 -37.24 32.59
N ALA A 420 -33.12 -36.95 33.89
CA ALA A 420 -32.85 -35.61 34.40
C ALA A 420 -31.36 -35.33 34.39
N VAL A 421 -30.99 -34.06 34.43
CA VAL A 421 -29.64 -33.64 34.80
C VAL A 421 -29.64 -32.46 35.78
N ASP A 422 -28.75 -32.48 36.76
CA ASP A 422 -28.62 -31.46 37.82
C ASP A 422 -27.18 -30.93 37.92
N PRO A 423 -26.95 -29.59 37.89
CA PRO A 423 -27.92 -28.53 37.65
C PRO A 423 -28.27 -28.35 36.16
N SER A 424 -29.57 -28.32 35.84
CA SER A 424 -30.09 -28.15 34.47
C SER A 424 -30.00 -26.72 33.92
N SER A 425 -29.53 -25.75 34.70
CA SER A 425 -29.28 -24.37 34.25
C SER A 425 -28.56 -23.55 35.32
N GLY A 426 -28.06 -22.39 34.89
CA GLY A 426 -27.47 -21.39 35.77
C GLY A 426 -26.46 -20.56 35.00
N THR A 427 -25.39 -20.18 35.67
CA THR A 427 -24.22 -19.59 35.03
C THR A 427 -23.10 -20.63 35.04
N ILE A 428 -22.56 -21.01 33.88
CA ILE A 428 -21.22 -21.60 33.86
C ILE A 428 -20.29 -20.40 34.10
N PRO A 429 -19.50 -20.38 35.19
CA PRO A 429 -18.62 -19.24 35.46
C PRO A 429 -17.72 -18.98 34.25
N SER A 430 -17.41 -17.70 33.97
CA SER A 430 -16.44 -17.40 32.92
C SER A 430 -15.12 -18.10 33.20
N LEU A 431 -14.58 -18.78 32.18
CA LEU A 431 -13.41 -19.65 32.26
C LEU A 431 -13.52 -20.71 33.37
N GLY A 432 -14.68 -21.39 33.46
CA GLY A 432 -14.99 -22.34 34.54
C GLY A 432 -15.84 -23.56 34.14
N ASP A 433 -15.90 -24.53 35.05
CA ASP A 433 -16.52 -25.85 34.84
C ASP A 433 -17.91 -25.97 35.47
N LEU A 434 -18.72 -26.84 34.85
CA LEU A 434 -20.04 -27.31 35.27
C LEU A 434 -20.01 -28.83 35.41
N THR A 435 -20.33 -29.37 36.58
CA THR A 435 -20.51 -30.83 36.78
C THR A 435 -22.00 -31.17 36.82
N LEU A 436 -22.40 -32.15 36.02
CA LEU A 436 -23.76 -32.59 35.80
C LEU A 436 -24.00 -34.00 36.38
N THR A 437 -25.04 -34.15 37.21
CA THR A 437 -25.48 -35.47 37.71
C THR A 437 -26.74 -35.90 37.00
N ILE A 438 -26.67 -37.03 36.31
CA ILE A 438 -27.72 -37.54 35.42
C ILE A 438 -28.54 -38.59 36.18
N SER A 439 -29.88 -38.55 36.12
CA SER A 439 -30.74 -39.48 36.88
C SER A 439 -31.86 -40.03 36.00
N VAL A 440 -32.01 -41.36 35.96
CA VAL A 440 -33.12 -42.01 35.24
C VAL A 440 -34.43 -41.60 35.91
N LEU A 441 -35.33 -41.04 35.11
CA LEU A 441 -36.64 -40.58 35.57
C LEU A 441 -37.71 -41.63 35.27
N GLU A 442 -38.85 -41.50 35.96
CA GLU A 442 -40.06 -42.33 35.84
C GLU A 442 -40.49 -42.54 34.38
N SER A 443 -40.26 -41.53 33.53
CA SER A 443 -40.37 -41.53 32.06
C SER A 443 -39.49 -42.53 31.30
N ALA A 444 -38.67 -43.35 31.98
CA ALA A 444 -38.06 -44.53 31.38
C ALA A 444 -38.97 -45.78 31.48
N GLU A 445 -40.11 -45.70 32.17
CA GLU A 445 -41.18 -46.73 32.15
C GLU A 445 -42.02 -46.64 30.87
N ASP A 446 -42.08 -45.45 30.26
CA ASP A 446 -42.65 -45.19 28.94
C ASP A 446 -41.76 -45.67 27.77
N LEU A 447 -40.56 -46.21 28.05
CA LEU A 447 -39.68 -46.69 26.99
C LEU A 447 -40.06 -48.09 26.51
N ASP A 448 -40.33 -48.17 25.21
CA ASP A 448 -40.54 -49.40 24.45
C ASP A 448 -39.44 -50.47 24.66
N PRO A 449 -39.69 -51.75 24.33
CA PRO A 449 -38.69 -52.81 24.33
C PRO A 449 -37.59 -52.61 23.26
N GLY A 450 -36.53 -51.89 23.58
CA GLY A 450 -35.44 -51.59 22.66
C GLY A 450 -34.14 -51.17 23.34
N THR A 451 -33.16 -50.70 22.56
CA THR A 451 -31.97 -49.99 23.05
C THR A 451 -32.06 -48.55 22.55
N TYR A 452 -31.96 -47.60 23.49
CA TYR A 452 -32.15 -46.17 23.27
C TYR A 452 -30.83 -45.45 23.39
N THR A 453 -30.71 -44.30 22.72
CA THR A 453 -29.62 -43.34 22.90
C THR A 453 -30.19 -41.97 23.24
N GLY A 454 -29.37 -41.14 23.86
CA GLY A 454 -29.66 -39.73 24.10
C GLY A 454 -28.39 -38.90 24.01
N THR A 455 -28.45 -37.68 24.52
CA THR A 455 -27.50 -36.58 24.37
C THR A 455 -27.82 -35.49 25.41
N ILE A 456 -26.85 -34.92 26.13
CA ILE A 456 -27.10 -33.71 26.96
C ILE A 456 -26.59 -32.47 26.23
N THR A 457 -27.51 -31.74 25.62
CA THR A 457 -27.27 -30.50 24.90
C THR A 457 -27.28 -29.33 25.88
N ILE A 458 -26.19 -28.59 25.91
CA ILE A 458 -26.01 -27.41 26.73
C ILE A 458 -26.15 -26.21 25.80
N ILE A 459 -26.88 -25.16 26.20
CA ILE A 459 -27.16 -23.98 25.35
C ILE A 459 -26.99 -22.68 26.15
N ASN A 460 -26.41 -21.67 25.51
CA ASN A 460 -26.09 -20.33 26.01
C ASN A 460 -27.18 -19.32 25.62
N GLU A 461 -27.58 -18.45 26.55
CA GLU A 461 -28.72 -17.52 26.41
C GLU A 461 -28.34 -16.09 25.97
N GLY A 462 -27.05 -15.83 25.66
CA GLY A 462 -26.57 -14.51 25.21
C GLY A 462 -26.62 -13.41 26.28
N ALA A 463 -26.21 -12.18 25.90
CA ALA A 463 -25.99 -11.09 26.86
C ALA A 463 -26.69 -9.77 26.48
N ILE A 464 -27.83 -9.47 27.13
CA ILE A 464 -28.12 -8.15 27.71
C ILE A 464 -29.32 -8.16 28.68
N ALA A 465 -29.14 -7.47 29.81
CA ALA A 465 -30.16 -6.91 30.72
C ALA A 465 -31.56 -7.56 30.86
N ALA A 466 -31.64 -8.54 31.76
CA ALA A 466 -32.83 -8.93 32.56
C ALA A 466 -33.89 -9.84 31.86
N PRO A 467 -34.68 -10.62 32.63
CA PRO A 467 -35.05 -11.97 32.19
C PRO A 467 -36.35 -12.07 31.40
N ASN A 468 -36.24 -12.59 30.18
CA ASN A 468 -36.91 -13.79 29.66
C ASN A 468 -36.13 -14.26 28.42
N LYS A 469 -36.02 -15.54 28.03
CA LYS A 469 -36.93 -16.71 28.19
C LYS A 469 -38.26 -16.60 27.45
N ASP A 470 -38.14 -16.36 26.15
CA ASP A 470 -38.99 -16.74 25.00
C ASP A 470 -38.42 -15.94 23.81
N LEU A 471 -38.22 -16.45 22.59
CA LEU A 471 -38.31 -17.80 22.02
C LEU A 471 -37.39 -17.87 20.77
N ALA A 472 -37.29 -19.03 20.13
CA ALA A 472 -36.69 -19.20 18.80
C ALA A 472 -35.25 -18.62 18.65
N ARG A 473 -34.28 -19.24 19.35
CA ARG A 473 -32.82 -19.00 19.30
C ARG A 473 -32.50 -17.50 19.10
N ALA A 474 -33.07 -16.67 19.99
CA ALA A 474 -33.13 -15.22 19.89
C ALA A 474 -31.74 -14.66 19.50
N PRO A 475 -31.59 -13.99 18.33
CA PRO A 475 -30.31 -13.87 17.62
C PRO A 475 -29.09 -13.57 18.51
N GLY A 476 -28.35 -14.63 18.86
CA GLY A 476 -27.41 -14.65 19.99
C GLY A 476 -27.54 -15.85 20.94
N ASP A 477 -28.59 -16.67 20.88
CA ASP A 477 -28.68 -17.96 21.60
C ASP A 477 -27.78 -19.00 20.89
N THR A 478 -26.83 -19.62 21.60
CA THR A 478 -25.76 -20.46 20.98
C THR A 478 -25.61 -21.83 21.63
N ILE A 479 -25.45 -22.91 20.85
CA ILE A 479 -25.24 -24.25 21.43
C ILE A 479 -23.82 -24.33 22.01
N VAL A 480 -23.71 -24.92 23.21
CA VAL A 480 -22.47 -25.04 23.98
C VAL A 480 -21.78 -26.38 23.72
N VAL A 481 -22.51 -27.50 23.81
CA VAL A 481 -22.02 -28.89 23.61
C VAL A 481 -23.17 -29.90 23.68
N GLU A 482 -23.04 -31.06 23.04
CA GLU A 482 -24.01 -32.18 23.14
C GLU A 482 -23.32 -33.48 23.65
N ILE A 483 -23.88 -34.20 24.64
CA ILE A 483 -23.20 -35.26 25.43
C ILE A 483 -23.90 -36.64 25.31
N PRO A 484 -23.48 -37.56 24.40
CA PRO A 484 -24.25 -38.78 24.09
C PRO A 484 -24.45 -39.82 25.22
N LEU A 485 -25.55 -40.60 25.14
CA LEU A 485 -26.09 -41.49 26.17
C LEU A 485 -26.65 -42.82 25.62
N THR A 486 -26.89 -43.87 26.44
CA THR A 486 -27.53 -45.16 26.00
C THR A 486 -28.27 -45.97 27.12
N ILE A 487 -29.47 -46.56 26.86
CA ILE A 487 -30.32 -47.41 27.78
C ILE A 487 -31.05 -48.60 27.08
N THR A 488 -31.73 -49.57 27.76
CA THR A 488 -32.44 -50.77 27.16
C THR A 488 -33.61 -51.39 28.02
N LEU A 489 -34.74 -51.94 27.43
CA LEU A 489 -36.09 -52.26 28.09
C LEU A 489 -37.04 -53.43 27.56
N GLU A 490 -38.27 -53.65 28.14
CA GLU A 490 -39.29 -54.80 27.95
C GLU A 490 -40.86 -54.46 28.19
N GLU A 491 -41.87 -55.37 27.94
CA GLU A 491 -43.38 -55.12 27.70
C GLU A 491 -44.47 -55.27 28.84
N ARG A 492 -45.64 -54.52 28.84
CA ARG A 492 -47.00 -54.79 29.53
C ARG A 492 -48.28 -54.15 28.78
N TYR A 493 -49.57 -54.08 29.26
CA TYR A 493 -50.85 -53.79 28.44
C TYR A 493 -52.07 -52.85 28.94
N GLY A 494 -52.83 -52.05 28.10
CA GLY A 494 -53.93 -51.02 28.45
C GLY A 494 -55.01 -50.48 27.37
N THR A 495 -55.77 -49.32 27.51
CA THR A 495 -56.84 -48.73 26.56
C THR A 495 -57.19 -47.15 26.55
N VAL A 496 -57.58 -46.44 25.42
CA VAL A 496 -57.74 -44.91 25.27
C VAL A 496 -58.74 -44.31 24.16
N GLU A 497 -59.16 -42.99 24.15
CA GLU A 497 -59.98 -42.16 23.13
C GLU A 497 -59.74 -40.57 23.03
N ILE A 498 -59.95 -39.84 21.88
CA ILE A 498 -59.53 -38.38 21.63
C ILE A 498 -60.49 -37.39 20.84
N VAL A 499 -60.44 -36.04 21.04
CA VAL A 499 -61.36 -34.95 20.48
C VAL A 499 -60.74 -33.51 20.19
N SER A 500 -61.21 -32.66 19.24
CA SER A 500 -60.63 -31.33 18.78
C SER A 500 -61.57 -30.08 18.80
N THR A 501 -61.12 -28.78 18.76
CA THR A 501 -61.93 -27.52 18.55
C THR A 501 -61.15 -26.23 18.08
N THR A 502 -61.80 -25.07 17.77
CA THR A 502 -61.18 -23.79 17.28
C THR A 502 -61.97 -22.47 17.59
N PRO A 503 -61.37 -21.25 17.46
CA PRO A 503 -62.05 -19.96 17.67
C PRO A 503 -62.58 -19.30 16.39
N GLY A 504 -63.81 -18.80 16.43
CA GLY A 504 -64.53 -18.27 15.26
C GLY A 504 -63.90 -17.05 14.57
N GLY A 505 -63.84 -17.11 13.23
CA GLY A 505 -63.43 -16.02 12.34
C GLY A 505 -63.47 -16.43 10.86
N ALA A 506 -63.08 -15.54 9.94
CA ALA A 506 -63.19 -15.78 8.49
C ALA A 506 -62.03 -16.60 7.88
N HIS A 507 -60.93 -16.77 8.61
CA HIS A 507 -59.71 -17.48 8.19
C HIS A 507 -59.18 -18.32 9.37
N ARG A 508 -60.05 -19.11 10.03
CA ARG A 508 -59.77 -19.73 11.35
C ARG A 508 -60.21 -21.20 11.52
N ASP A 509 -60.75 -21.84 10.49
CA ASP A 509 -60.90 -23.30 10.45
C ASP A 509 -59.68 -23.92 9.76
N ALA A 510 -59.28 -25.12 10.18
CA ALA A 510 -58.29 -25.93 9.50
C ALA A 510 -58.64 -27.44 9.58
N GLU A 511 -57.86 -28.25 8.87
CA GLU A 511 -57.80 -29.68 9.15
C GLU A 511 -56.74 -29.91 10.23
N PHE A 512 -57.18 -30.40 11.39
CA PHE A 512 -56.27 -30.69 12.50
C PHE A 512 -55.94 -32.16 12.45
N GLY A 513 -54.77 -32.48 11.90
CA GLY A 513 -54.23 -33.83 12.01
C GLY A 513 -54.18 -34.24 13.47
N LEU A 514 -54.67 -35.43 13.81
CA LEU A 514 -54.14 -36.10 14.97
C LEU A 514 -52.87 -36.83 14.55
N THR A 515 -51.80 -36.47 15.23
CA THR A 515 -50.53 -37.16 15.18
C THR A 515 -50.36 -37.83 16.53
N SER A 516 -50.01 -39.11 16.51
CA SER A 516 -49.77 -39.90 17.71
C SER A 516 -48.54 -40.74 17.47
N ASP A 517 -47.77 -40.96 18.51
CA ASP A 517 -46.82 -42.07 18.62
C ASP A 517 -47.52 -43.41 18.34
N ASP A 518 -48.76 -43.58 18.83
CA ASP A 518 -49.53 -44.79 18.66
C ASP A 518 -50.08 -44.98 17.22
N PRO A 519 -49.75 -46.10 16.55
CA PRO A 519 -50.11 -46.34 15.14
C PRO A 519 -51.61 -46.59 14.90
N ASP A 520 -52.42 -46.82 15.93
CA ASP A 520 -53.88 -46.96 15.80
C ASP A 520 -54.60 -45.59 15.90
N PHE A 521 -53.92 -44.54 16.38
CA PHE A 521 -54.42 -43.15 16.44
C PHE A 521 -53.74 -42.20 15.44
N ASN A 522 -52.53 -42.52 14.95
CA ASN A 522 -51.74 -41.66 14.08
C ASN A 522 -52.34 -41.51 12.66
N GLY A 523 -52.14 -40.33 12.04
CA GLY A 523 -52.59 -40.02 10.69
C GLY A 523 -54.11 -39.85 10.54
N LEU A 524 -54.86 -39.84 11.65
CA LEU A 524 -56.29 -39.58 11.69
C LEU A 524 -56.54 -38.07 11.64
N ALA A 525 -57.00 -37.54 10.51
CA ALA A 525 -57.35 -36.12 10.41
C ALA A 525 -58.68 -35.80 11.10
N ILE A 526 -58.66 -34.95 12.13
CA ILE A 526 -59.87 -34.29 12.64
C ILE A 526 -60.02 -32.92 11.98
N ALA A 527 -60.67 -32.92 10.82
CA ALA A 527 -61.21 -31.70 10.23
C ALA A 527 -62.31 -31.11 11.14
N THR A 528 -62.02 -30.04 11.87
CA THR A 528 -63.04 -29.35 12.68
C THR A 528 -64.00 -28.60 11.77
N SER A 529 -65.30 -28.88 11.86
CA SER A 529 -66.33 -28.16 11.10
C SER A 529 -67.08 -27.20 12.02
N GLY A 530 -66.71 -25.92 11.99
CA GLY A 530 -67.18 -24.95 12.99
C GLY A 530 -66.65 -25.28 14.39
N GLY A 531 -65.42 -25.79 14.46
CA GLY A 531 -64.69 -25.98 15.72
C GLY A 531 -65.02 -27.21 16.56
N ARG A 532 -65.33 -28.42 16.03
CA ARG A 532 -65.18 -29.70 16.77
C ARG A 532 -65.01 -30.98 15.91
N GLY A 533 -64.40 -32.06 16.45
CA GLY A 533 -64.38 -33.45 15.90
C GLY A 533 -63.71 -34.50 16.83
N THR A 534 -63.66 -35.82 16.51
CA THR A 534 -63.27 -36.94 17.44
C THR A 534 -62.83 -38.27 16.75
N THR A 535 -62.24 -39.22 17.50
CA THR A 535 -61.71 -40.56 17.05
C THR A 535 -62.55 -41.80 17.41
N GLY A 536 -62.62 -42.19 18.68
CA GLY A 536 -63.11 -43.50 19.17
C GLY A 536 -62.11 -44.23 20.08
N ALA A 537 -62.54 -45.34 20.72
CA ALA A 537 -61.76 -46.03 21.76
C ALA A 537 -61.02 -47.32 21.30
N ILE A 538 -59.79 -47.55 21.78
CA ILE A 538 -58.83 -48.58 21.31
C ILE A 538 -58.08 -49.28 22.47
N GLU A 539 -57.62 -50.53 22.30
CA GLU A 539 -56.89 -51.40 23.26
C GLU A 539 -55.43 -51.62 22.81
N LYS A 540 -54.46 -51.46 23.74
CA LYS A 540 -53.01 -51.22 23.46
C LYS A 540 -52.07 -51.95 24.44
N LEU A 541 -50.75 -51.70 24.31
CA LEU A 541 -49.80 -51.95 25.41
C LEU A 541 -50.06 -50.97 26.59
N PHE A 542 -49.36 -51.14 27.71
CA PHE A 542 -49.33 -50.17 28.83
C PHE A 542 -48.20 -49.17 28.61
N GLY A 543 -48.09 -48.18 29.50
CA GLY A 543 -47.16 -47.07 29.35
C GLY A 543 -47.78 -45.96 28.50
N GLY A 544 -47.23 -44.76 28.62
CA GLY A 544 -47.81 -43.58 28.01
C GLY A 544 -47.82 -43.60 26.49
N PHE A 545 -48.90 -43.08 25.90
CA PHE A 545 -48.89 -42.64 24.52
C PHE A 545 -49.62 -41.31 24.35
N SER A 546 -49.11 -40.47 23.46
CA SER A 546 -49.57 -39.10 23.29
C SER A 546 -50.37 -38.95 22.00
N VAL A 547 -51.39 -38.10 22.06
CA VAL A 547 -52.10 -37.68 20.85
C VAL A 547 -52.08 -36.17 20.78
N GLN A 548 -51.35 -35.66 19.79
CA GLN A 548 -51.24 -34.24 19.50
C GLN A 548 -52.17 -33.83 18.36
N GLN A 549 -52.65 -32.59 18.46
CA GLN A 549 -53.44 -31.93 17.45
C GLN A 549 -52.58 -31.01 16.59
N SER A 550 -52.18 -31.44 15.39
CA SER A 550 -51.40 -30.59 14.50
C SER A 550 -52.27 -29.45 13.94
N VAL A 551 -52.13 -28.28 14.55
CA VAL A 551 -52.38 -26.97 13.93
C VAL A 551 -51.56 -26.79 12.63
N PRO A 552 -52.10 -26.11 11.59
CA PRO A 552 -51.31 -25.77 10.40
C PRO A 552 -50.36 -24.60 10.69
N ALA A 553 -49.28 -24.48 9.89
CA ALA A 553 -48.18 -23.53 10.11
C ALA A 553 -48.62 -22.10 10.50
N GLY A 554 -47.97 -21.58 11.55
CA GLY A 554 -48.32 -20.31 12.20
C GLY A 554 -49.55 -20.34 13.12
N TRP A 555 -50.35 -21.40 13.15
CA TRP A 555 -51.30 -21.66 14.25
C TRP A 555 -50.60 -22.43 15.40
N ARG A 556 -51.09 -22.24 16.62
CA ARG A 556 -50.65 -22.89 17.88
C ARG A 556 -51.86 -23.21 18.75
N ILE A 557 -51.73 -23.83 19.93
CA ILE A 557 -52.91 -24.33 20.68
C ILE A 557 -53.31 -23.37 21.85
N ASN A 558 -54.51 -23.56 22.45
CA ASN A 558 -55.15 -22.63 23.40
C ASN A 558 -55.84 -23.25 24.66
N ASP A 559 -56.52 -24.40 24.59
CA ASP A 559 -57.14 -25.07 25.76
C ASP A 559 -57.27 -26.59 25.58
N VAL A 560 -57.09 -27.42 26.63
CA VAL A 560 -57.09 -28.91 26.54
C VAL A 560 -57.53 -29.56 27.87
N THR A 561 -58.22 -30.72 27.82
CA THR A 561 -58.66 -31.50 29.02
C THR A 561 -58.77 -33.03 28.80
N CYS A 562 -58.64 -33.84 29.86
CA CYS A 562 -58.69 -35.32 29.86
C CYS A 562 -59.39 -35.92 31.10
N SER A 563 -59.76 -37.21 31.05
CA SER A 563 -60.29 -37.99 32.19
C SER A 563 -60.34 -39.51 31.95
N GLY A 564 -60.19 -40.31 33.01
CA GLY A 564 -60.46 -41.77 33.03
C GLY A 564 -59.49 -42.53 33.94
N ASP A 565 -58.25 -42.05 33.88
CA ASP A 565 -57.11 -42.18 34.80
C ASP A 565 -57.47 -42.34 36.29
N SER A 566 -56.90 -43.37 36.94
CA SER A 566 -57.18 -43.73 38.34
C SER A 566 -56.23 -43.15 39.40
N ASP A 567 -55.00 -42.76 39.05
CA ASP A 567 -53.99 -42.26 40.00
C ASP A 567 -53.44 -40.86 39.68
N GLY A 568 -53.46 -40.44 38.42
CA GLY A 568 -53.29 -39.07 37.96
C GLY A 568 -52.18 -38.84 36.92
N GLY A 569 -51.68 -39.88 36.26
CA GLY A 569 -50.54 -39.81 35.33
C GLY A 569 -50.79 -39.09 34.00
N SER A 570 -52.04 -38.95 33.53
CA SER A 570 -52.34 -38.37 32.22
C SER A 570 -52.22 -36.84 32.19
N VAL A 571 -51.23 -36.33 31.45
CA VAL A 571 -50.84 -34.92 31.37
C VAL A 571 -51.31 -34.25 30.07
N ILE A 572 -51.50 -32.93 30.13
CA ILE A 572 -52.35 -32.18 29.22
C ILE A 572 -51.72 -30.81 28.93
N ASP A 573 -51.19 -30.60 27.72
CA ASP A 573 -50.57 -29.31 27.35
C ASP A 573 -51.39 -28.48 26.36
N LEU A 574 -51.55 -27.22 26.73
CA LEU A 574 -52.27 -26.16 26.05
C LEU A 574 -51.57 -25.59 24.83
N ALA A 575 -50.23 -25.61 24.77
CA ALA A 575 -49.47 -24.92 23.74
C ALA A 575 -49.22 -25.82 22.51
N SER A 576 -48.74 -27.04 22.76
CA SER A 576 -48.62 -28.12 21.77
C SER A 576 -49.97 -28.65 21.30
N GLY A 577 -51.00 -28.56 22.16
CA GLY A 577 -52.24 -29.31 22.03
C GLY A 577 -51.98 -30.79 21.97
N GLN A 578 -51.21 -31.28 22.94
CA GLN A 578 -50.91 -32.68 23.15
C GLN A 578 -51.53 -33.13 24.47
N ALA A 579 -52.13 -34.32 24.44
CA ALA A 579 -52.53 -35.02 25.64
C ALA A 579 -51.68 -36.29 25.69
N THR A 580 -50.88 -36.39 26.73
CA THR A 580 -50.01 -37.54 27.00
C THR A 580 -50.74 -38.43 27.97
N ILE A 581 -51.13 -39.60 27.49
CA ILE A 581 -52.07 -40.47 28.17
C ILE A 581 -51.27 -41.64 28.73
N ASP A 582 -50.76 -41.43 29.95
CA ASP A 582 -50.22 -42.50 30.78
C ASP A 582 -51.31 -43.55 31.01
N LEU A 583 -50.95 -44.82 30.87
CA LEU A 583 -51.88 -45.92 30.73
C LEU A 583 -51.40 -47.16 31.48
N ASP A 584 -51.83 -47.27 32.73
CA ASP A 584 -51.48 -48.37 33.63
C ASP A 584 -52.28 -49.67 33.34
N PRO A 585 -51.80 -50.88 33.75
CA PRO A 585 -52.38 -52.18 33.35
C PRO A 585 -53.82 -52.49 33.80
N GLY A 586 -54.79 -51.90 33.11
CA GLY A 586 -56.23 -52.09 33.30
C GLY A 586 -57.09 -50.84 33.10
N GLU A 587 -56.48 -49.71 32.72
CA GLU A 587 -57.07 -48.37 32.63
C GLU A 587 -57.87 -48.08 31.34
N ALA A 588 -58.61 -46.96 31.32
CA ALA A 588 -59.41 -46.49 30.18
C ALA A 588 -59.63 -44.95 30.17
N ILE A 589 -59.04 -44.22 29.22
CA ILE A 589 -58.81 -42.75 29.32
C ILE A 589 -59.27 -41.96 28.06
N ILE A 590 -59.69 -40.69 28.21
CA ILE A 590 -60.32 -39.86 27.15
C ILE A 590 -59.83 -38.37 27.18
N CYS A 591 -59.55 -37.72 26.02
CA CYS A 591 -58.99 -36.34 25.93
C CYS A 591 -59.63 -35.36 24.89
N THR A 592 -59.39 -34.02 24.96
CA THR A 592 -60.02 -32.93 24.16
C THR A 592 -59.19 -31.63 24.02
N PHE A 593 -59.14 -30.93 22.86
CA PHE A 593 -58.31 -29.72 22.53
C PHE A 593 -59.07 -28.47 21.94
N GLU A 594 -58.49 -27.23 21.93
CA GLU A 594 -58.89 -25.92 21.29
C GLU A 594 -57.69 -24.98 20.94
N ASN A 595 -57.73 -24.08 19.91
CA ASN A 595 -56.54 -23.50 19.19
C ASN A 595 -56.38 -21.93 19.01
N ILE A 596 -55.17 -21.35 18.76
CA ILE A 596 -54.81 -19.93 18.36
C ILE A 596 -53.56 -19.75 17.39
N ARG A 597 -52.74 -18.67 17.43
CA ARG A 597 -51.70 -18.25 16.41
C ARG A 597 -50.37 -17.71 17.01
N ASP A 598 -49.24 -17.88 16.30
CA ASP A 598 -47.83 -17.65 16.72
C ASP A 598 -47.17 -16.26 16.42
N GLU A 599 -45.99 -15.98 17.01
CA GLU A 599 -45.33 -14.66 17.15
C GLU A 599 -43.77 -14.63 17.08
N ASP A 600 -43.02 -15.63 17.56
CA ASP A 600 -41.56 -15.49 17.74
C ASP A 600 -40.72 -15.95 16.53
N ALA A 601 -41.08 -17.09 15.92
CA ALA A 601 -40.42 -17.61 14.71
C ALA A 601 -40.42 -16.59 13.55
N VAL A 602 -41.44 -15.74 13.53
CA VAL A 602 -41.65 -14.62 12.60
C VAL A 602 -40.48 -13.62 12.64
N ARG A 603 -39.88 -13.42 13.81
CA ARG A 603 -38.94 -12.32 14.10
C ARG A 603 -37.47 -12.74 13.99
N LEU A 604 -37.12 -13.96 14.41
CA LEU A 604 -35.80 -14.55 14.17
C LEU A 604 -35.46 -14.57 12.68
N ALA A 605 -36.38 -15.09 11.85
CA ALA A 605 -36.24 -15.19 10.40
C ALA A 605 -35.91 -13.85 9.71
N THR A 606 -36.28 -12.74 10.36
CA THR A 606 -36.04 -11.39 9.88
C THR A 606 -34.60 -10.93 10.17
N MET A 607 -34.05 -11.21 11.35
CA MET A 607 -32.70 -10.78 11.76
C MET A 607 -31.57 -11.59 11.15
N ARG A 608 -31.77 -12.89 10.88
CA ARG A 608 -30.77 -13.74 10.22
C ARG A 608 -30.34 -13.17 8.88
N ALA A 609 -31.33 -12.79 8.07
CA ALA A 609 -31.10 -12.28 6.72
C ALA A 609 -30.37 -10.92 6.71
N ILE A 610 -30.35 -10.21 7.84
CA ILE A 610 -29.75 -8.89 8.00
C ILE A 610 -28.23 -8.98 8.24
N ASN A 611 -27.79 -9.72 9.26
CA ASN A 611 -26.37 -9.75 9.64
C ASN A 611 -25.48 -10.45 8.59
N ASN A 612 -25.89 -11.61 8.04
CA ASN A 612 -25.03 -12.39 7.13
C ASN A 612 -24.58 -11.61 5.90
N PHE A 613 -25.51 -10.81 5.38
CA PHE A 613 -25.31 -9.89 4.28
C PHE A 613 -24.18 -8.88 4.56
N LEU A 614 -24.07 -8.37 5.79
CA LEU A 614 -23.06 -7.38 6.17
C LEU A 614 -21.65 -7.99 6.30
N VAL A 615 -21.55 -9.20 6.86
CA VAL A 615 -20.29 -9.94 7.03
C VAL A 615 -19.62 -10.24 5.69
N ARG A 616 -20.37 -10.86 4.76
CA ARG A 616 -19.90 -11.15 3.40
C ARG A 616 -19.42 -9.89 2.69
N ARG A 617 -20.18 -8.80 2.83
CA ARG A 617 -19.89 -7.50 2.23
C ARG A 617 -18.59 -6.90 2.74
N ALA A 618 -18.28 -7.04 4.03
CA ALA A 618 -17.04 -6.55 4.62
C ALA A 618 -15.78 -7.26 4.07
N ASP A 619 -15.76 -8.60 3.98
CA ASP A 619 -14.62 -9.36 3.40
C ASP A 619 -14.41 -8.99 1.91
N ARG A 620 -15.48 -8.72 1.16
CA ARG A 620 -15.42 -8.31 -0.26
C ARG A 620 -14.99 -6.86 -0.45
N ILE A 621 -15.44 -5.92 0.40
CA ILE A 621 -14.95 -4.53 0.43
C ILE A 621 -13.43 -4.52 0.58
N LEU A 622 -12.94 -5.29 1.54
CA LEU A 622 -11.61 -5.08 2.05
C LEU A 622 -10.54 -5.96 1.36
N SER A 623 -10.93 -7.07 0.74
CA SER A 623 -10.12 -7.76 -0.29
C SER A 623 -10.04 -6.98 -1.61
N SER A 624 -10.77 -5.86 -1.72
CA SER A 624 -10.76 -4.93 -2.87
C SER A 624 -10.12 -3.57 -2.54
N ALA A 625 -9.28 -3.49 -1.51
CA ALA A 625 -8.58 -2.25 -1.14
C ALA A 625 -7.43 -1.93 -2.13
N PRO A 626 -7.24 -0.66 -2.53
CA PRO A 626 -6.36 -0.29 -3.66
C PRO A 626 -4.88 -0.28 -3.26
N ASP A 627 -3.94 -0.71 -4.11
CA ASP A 627 -2.51 -0.63 -3.79
C ASP A 627 -2.06 0.86 -3.84
N LEU A 628 -2.07 1.55 -2.68
CA LEU A 628 -1.89 3.01 -2.61
C LEU A 628 -0.41 3.42 -2.70
N GLY A 629 0.54 2.53 -2.43
CA GLY A 629 1.94 2.91 -2.42
C GLY A 629 2.44 3.03 -3.86
N LEU A 630 1.94 2.15 -4.74
CA LEU A 630 2.00 2.31 -6.20
C LEU A 630 1.53 3.69 -6.70
N ARG A 631 0.80 4.51 -5.92
CA ARG A 631 0.37 5.85 -6.36
C ARG A 631 1.51 6.81 -6.67
N LEU A 632 2.65 6.70 -5.99
CA LEU A 632 3.85 7.45 -6.40
C LEU A 632 4.44 6.89 -7.71
N ARG A 633 4.30 5.57 -7.98
CA ARG A 633 4.67 4.91 -9.25
C ARG A 633 3.82 5.37 -10.42
N GLU A 634 2.53 5.54 -10.18
CA GLU A 634 1.58 5.73 -11.26
C GLU A 634 1.52 7.15 -11.82
N ARG A 635 2.09 8.13 -11.10
CA ARG A 635 2.05 9.55 -11.49
C ARG A 635 2.90 9.87 -12.73
N ASP A 636 3.95 9.10 -13.01
CA ASP A 636 4.75 9.23 -14.24
C ASP A 636 4.74 7.95 -15.09
N THR A 637 3.75 7.07 -14.85
CA THR A 637 3.34 6.11 -15.87
C THR A 637 2.73 6.85 -17.07
N ARG A 638 2.91 6.26 -18.26
CA ARG A 638 2.42 6.83 -19.54
C ARG A 638 1.24 6.03 -20.12
N SER A 639 0.40 5.53 -19.22
CA SER A 639 -0.68 4.58 -19.51
C SER A 639 -2.03 5.16 -19.09
N PRO A 640 -3.09 5.06 -19.91
CA PRO A 640 -4.40 5.62 -19.55
C PRO A 640 -5.19 4.75 -18.55
N GLY A 641 -4.69 3.56 -18.18
CA GLY A 641 -5.28 2.69 -17.16
C GLY A 641 -4.91 1.21 -17.30
N ARG A 642 -5.59 0.36 -16.52
CA ARG A 642 -5.56 -1.11 -16.52
C ARG A 642 -6.99 -1.67 -16.46
N PHE A 643 -7.19 -2.88 -16.99
CA PHE A 643 -8.45 -3.64 -16.89
C PHE A 643 -8.15 -5.14 -16.88
N SER A 644 -8.78 -5.90 -15.98
CA SER A 644 -8.65 -7.36 -15.92
C SER A 644 -9.97 -8.05 -15.57
N ALA A 645 -10.12 -9.30 -16.00
CA ALA A 645 -11.25 -10.15 -15.66
C ALA A 645 -10.81 -11.62 -15.54
N ASP A 646 -11.45 -12.35 -14.63
CA ASP A 646 -11.29 -13.80 -14.41
C ASP A 646 -12.69 -14.46 -14.37
N ILE A 647 -12.83 -15.64 -14.95
CA ILE A 647 -14.13 -16.33 -15.10
C ILE A 647 -13.94 -17.85 -14.99
N SER A 648 -14.51 -18.45 -13.94
CA SER A 648 -14.51 -19.90 -13.71
C SER A 648 -15.93 -20.43 -13.50
N GLN A 649 -16.27 -21.52 -14.20
CA GLN A 649 -17.57 -22.23 -14.16
C GLN A 649 -18.86 -21.38 -14.32
N GLY A 650 -18.76 -20.10 -14.72
CA GLY A 650 -19.90 -19.19 -14.90
C GLY A 650 -20.02 -18.09 -13.83
N ARG A 651 -19.10 -18.05 -12.87
CA ARG A 651 -18.87 -16.96 -11.90
C ARG A 651 -17.50 -16.32 -12.17
N GLY A 652 -17.20 -15.17 -11.54
CA GLY A 652 -15.95 -14.46 -11.85
C GLY A 652 -15.80 -13.07 -11.24
N THR A 653 -14.67 -12.44 -11.55
CA THR A 653 -14.25 -11.13 -11.06
C THR A 653 -13.88 -10.19 -12.21
N MET A 654 -14.07 -8.88 -12.05
CA MET A 654 -13.66 -7.86 -13.02
C MET A 654 -13.19 -6.59 -12.31
N SER A 655 -12.05 -6.04 -12.73
CA SER A 655 -11.45 -4.84 -12.13
C SER A 655 -10.92 -3.85 -13.16
N MET A 656 -10.93 -2.56 -12.80
CA MET A 656 -10.44 -1.45 -13.62
C MET A 656 -9.79 -0.34 -12.79
N GLU A 657 -8.79 0.34 -13.36
CA GLU A 657 -7.95 1.31 -12.66
C GLU A 657 -7.40 2.38 -13.62
N THR A 658 -7.35 3.64 -13.21
CA THR A 658 -6.87 4.78 -14.04
C THR A 658 -6.50 6.02 -13.21
N SER A 659 -5.58 6.84 -13.71
CA SER A 659 -5.16 8.10 -13.09
C SER A 659 -5.10 9.25 -14.10
N LEU A 660 -5.36 10.48 -13.63
CA LEU A 660 -5.34 11.68 -14.47
C LEU A 660 -3.90 12.03 -14.91
N ALA A 661 -2.89 11.75 -14.08
CA ALA A 661 -1.49 11.85 -14.45
C ALA A 661 -1.14 10.83 -15.57
N GLY A 662 -1.50 9.56 -15.41
CA GLY A 662 -1.30 8.52 -16.43
C GLY A 662 -1.98 8.86 -17.77
N ILE A 663 -3.22 9.35 -17.74
CA ILE A 663 -3.93 9.86 -18.92
C ILE A 663 -3.23 11.09 -19.52
N ARG A 664 -2.77 12.05 -18.70
CA ARG A 664 -2.06 13.26 -19.17
C ARG A 664 -0.75 12.91 -19.84
N ASN A 665 0.05 12.02 -19.26
CA ASN A 665 1.34 11.60 -19.80
C ASN A 665 1.16 10.77 -21.08
N HIS A 666 0.17 9.88 -21.11
CA HIS A 666 -0.22 9.18 -22.35
C HIS A 666 -0.68 10.15 -23.46
N ALA A 667 -1.38 11.23 -23.11
CA ALA A 667 -1.78 12.26 -24.07
C ALA A 667 -0.63 13.18 -24.52
N ARG A 668 0.36 13.43 -23.65
CA ARG A 668 1.60 14.18 -23.96
C ARG A 668 2.44 13.43 -24.98
N ASP A 669 2.74 12.14 -24.73
CA ASP A 669 3.52 11.29 -25.65
C ASP A 669 2.89 11.19 -27.05
N ASN A 670 1.55 11.14 -27.12
CA ASN A 670 0.83 11.08 -28.38
C ASN A 670 0.60 12.44 -29.08
N ASN A 671 0.74 13.58 -28.38
CA ASN A 671 0.52 14.90 -28.98
C ASN A 671 1.28 16.05 -28.25
N PRO A 672 2.60 16.21 -28.48
CA PRO A 672 3.46 17.10 -27.67
C PRO A 672 3.25 18.62 -27.79
N GLN A 673 2.27 19.12 -28.57
CA GLN A 673 2.16 20.55 -28.92
C GLN A 673 0.99 21.30 -28.25
N MET A 674 0.53 20.84 -27.07
CA MET A 674 -0.53 21.53 -26.32
C MET A 674 0.00 22.73 -25.50
N PRO A 675 -0.75 23.85 -25.37
CA PRO A 675 -0.33 25.00 -24.57
C PRO A 675 -0.49 24.72 -23.06
N GLY A 676 0.47 25.19 -22.26
CA GLY A 676 0.62 24.81 -20.83
C GLY A 676 1.95 24.09 -20.55
N SER A 677 2.90 24.14 -21.48
CA SER A 677 4.19 23.45 -21.45
C SER A 677 5.21 24.11 -20.52
N VAL A 678 5.07 23.88 -19.21
CA VAL A 678 6.10 24.10 -18.19
C VAL A 678 6.20 22.82 -17.35
N GLN A 679 7.41 22.43 -16.93
CA GLN A 679 7.63 21.33 -15.98
C GLN A 679 7.29 21.77 -14.54
N GLU A 680 6.07 22.27 -14.32
CA GLU A 680 5.48 22.18 -12.99
C GLU A 680 4.94 20.75 -12.88
N GLN A 681 5.67 19.91 -12.14
CA GLN A 681 5.20 18.60 -11.68
C GLN A 681 3.98 18.88 -10.81
N GLU A 682 2.77 18.83 -11.38
CA GLU A 682 1.55 19.18 -10.65
C GLU A 682 1.38 18.21 -9.47
N ASN A 683 1.65 18.70 -8.25
CA ASN A 683 1.59 17.90 -7.02
C ASN A 683 0.23 17.18 -6.85
N LEU A 684 -0.83 17.68 -7.49
CA LEU A 684 -2.19 17.12 -7.49
C LEU A 684 -2.39 16.06 -8.62
N ASP A 685 -2.74 14.84 -8.24
CA ASP A 685 -3.32 13.83 -9.14
C ASP A 685 -4.70 13.33 -8.64
N ILE A 686 -5.49 12.77 -9.55
CA ILE A 686 -6.82 12.21 -9.31
C ILE A 686 -6.87 10.81 -9.94
N TRP A 687 -7.26 9.80 -9.17
CA TRP A 687 -7.30 8.41 -9.61
C TRP A 687 -8.63 7.73 -9.27
N PHE A 688 -8.92 6.65 -9.98
CA PHE A 688 -10.15 5.88 -9.87
C PHE A 688 -9.87 4.38 -10.03
N ALA A 689 -10.47 3.57 -9.17
CA ALA A 689 -10.44 2.12 -9.23
C ALA A 689 -11.84 1.52 -9.01
N ALA A 690 -12.10 0.32 -9.52
CA ALA A 690 -13.33 -0.43 -9.21
C ALA A 690 -13.13 -1.94 -9.35
N ASN A 691 -13.91 -2.71 -8.58
CA ASN A 691 -13.94 -4.17 -8.58
C ASN A 691 -15.38 -4.69 -8.53
N PHE A 692 -15.65 -5.80 -9.21
CA PHE A 692 -16.95 -6.46 -9.32
C PHE A 692 -16.75 -7.97 -9.16
N VAL A 693 -17.55 -8.61 -8.30
CA VAL A 693 -17.41 -10.03 -7.95
C VAL A 693 -18.79 -10.69 -7.87
N SER A 694 -18.95 -11.82 -8.57
CA SER A 694 -20.12 -12.69 -8.46
C SER A 694 -19.66 -14.05 -7.92
N LEU A 695 -20.23 -14.49 -6.79
CA LEU A 695 -19.92 -15.76 -6.14
C LEU A 695 -21.20 -16.50 -5.69
N SER A 696 -21.07 -17.75 -5.25
CA SER A 696 -21.86 -18.15 -4.09
C SER A 696 -20.96 -18.30 -2.90
N ASP A 697 -21.58 -18.21 -1.74
CA ASP A 697 -20.95 -18.28 -0.44
C ASP A 697 -21.81 -19.24 0.38
N ASP A 698 -21.24 -20.39 0.72
CA ASP A 698 -21.86 -21.46 1.50
C ASP A 698 -21.32 -21.50 2.94
N ARG A 699 -20.57 -20.48 3.37
CA ARG A 699 -19.98 -20.36 4.71
C ARG A 699 -21.01 -20.19 5.84
N ASP A 700 -22.22 -19.70 5.54
CA ASP A 700 -23.38 -19.70 6.45
C ASP A 700 -24.38 -20.84 6.16
N GLY A 701 -24.03 -21.77 5.27
CA GLY A 701 -24.83 -22.93 4.89
C GLY A 701 -26.08 -22.66 4.04
N ALA A 702 -26.39 -21.42 3.68
CA ALA A 702 -27.69 -21.02 3.10
C ALA A 702 -27.72 -20.98 1.55
N ASP A 703 -26.77 -21.70 0.93
CA ASP A 703 -26.53 -21.84 -0.51
C ASP A 703 -26.62 -20.51 -1.29
N VAL A 704 -25.93 -19.49 -0.76
CA VAL A 704 -26.24 -18.09 -1.02
C VAL A 704 -25.58 -17.59 -2.30
N SER A 705 -26.38 -17.08 -3.24
CA SER A 705 -25.86 -16.38 -4.42
C SER A 705 -25.84 -14.88 -4.16
N SER A 706 -24.65 -14.28 -4.16
CA SER A 706 -24.44 -12.86 -3.87
C SER A 706 -23.63 -12.19 -4.99
N ASP A 707 -24.14 -11.05 -5.48
CA ASP A 707 -23.47 -10.21 -6.47
C ASP A 707 -23.03 -8.90 -5.79
N PHE A 708 -21.72 -8.62 -5.80
CA PHE A 708 -21.10 -7.48 -5.12
C PHE A 708 -20.31 -6.59 -6.08
N GLY A 709 -20.26 -5.28 -5.81
CA GLY A 709 -19.33 -4.38 -6.48
C GLY A 709 -18.98 -3.14 -5.66
N VAL A 710 -17.80 -2.59 -5.96
CA VAL A 710 -17.20 -1.45 -5.26
C VAL A 710 -16.45 -0.53 -6.24
N ALA A 711 -16.52 0.78 -6.00
CA ALA A 711 -15.77 1.77 -6.76
C ALA A 711 -15.16 2.84 -5.83
N GLN A 712 -13.95 3.27 -6.15
CA GLN A 712 -13.10 4.16 -5.35
C GLN A 712 -12.61 5.33 -6.20
N LEU A 713 -12.56 6.53 -5.62
CA LEU A 713 -12.03 7.75 -6.24
C LEU A 713 -11.16 8.47 -5.21
N GLY A 714 -9.90 8.75 -5.55
CA GLY A 714 -8.97 9.48 -4.69
C GLY A 714 -8.36 10.71 -5.36
N VAL A 715 -7.89 11.63 -4.52
CA VAL A 715 -7.11 12.80 -4.90
C VAL A 715 -5.90 12.88 -3.98
N ASP A 716 -4.70 12.93 -4.55
CA ASP A 716 -3.44 13.03 -3.82
C ASP A 716 -2.64 14.30 -4.12
N TRP A 717 -1.95 14.78 -3.09
CA TRP A 717 -1.05 15.93 -3.11
C TRP A 717 0.35 15.55 -2.60
N MET A 718 1.31 15.59 -3.52
CA MET A 718 2.74 15.46 -3.24
C MET A 718 3.23 16.66 -2.39
N LEU A 719 3.90 16.42 -1.27
CA LEU A 719 4.41 17.43 -0.32
C LEU A 719 5.89 17.74 -0.55
N ASP A 720 6.67 16.68 -0.75
CA ASP A 720 8.07 16.63 -1.20
C ASP A 720 8.17 15.51 -2.25
N GLU A 721 9.36 15.12 -2.71
CA GLU A 721 9.55 14.21 -3.86
C GLU A 721 8.99 12.78 -3.67
N GLN A 722 8.35 12.52 -2.52
CA GLN A 722 8.36 11.25 -1.82
C GLN A 722 7.22 11.11 -0.80
N THR A 723 6.92 12.17 -0.04
CA THR A 723 5.75 12.28 0.85
C THR A 723 4.58 12.82 0.05
N LEU A 724 3.45 12.14 0.12
CA LEU A 724 2.20 12.44 -0.59
C LEU A 724 1.04 12.21 0.37
N VAL A 725 0.10 13.15 0.45
CA VAL A 725 -1.11 13.00 1.28
C VAL A 725 -2.34 13.17 0.42
N GLY A 726 -3.35 12.33 0.64
CA GLY A 726 -4.56 12.31 -0.17
C GLY A 726 -5.84 12.19 0.65
N LEU A 727 -6.96 12.26 -0.07
CA LEU A 727 -8.30 11.96 0.42
C LEU A 727 -8.97 11.03 -0.59
N MET A 728 -9.71 10.03 -0.14
CA MET A 728 -10.51 9.17 -1.02
C MET A 728 -11.94 8.96 -0.53
N ILE A 729 -12.78 8.53 -1.46
CA ILE A 729 -14.17 8.12 -1.25
C ILE A 729 -14.44 6.80 -1.97
N GLN A 730 -15.23 5.94 -1.34
CA GLN A 730 -15.66 4.65 -1.85
C GLN A 730 -17.19 4.52 -1.80
N GLY A 731 -17.76 3.78 -2.76
CA GLY A 731 -19.15 3.31 -2.72
C GLY A 731 -19.27 1.84 -3.14
N ASP A 732 -20.19 1.11 -2.52
CA ASP A 732 -20.42 -0.32 -2.72
C ASP A 732 -21.91 -0.70 -2.62
N TRP A 733 -22.26 -1.84 -3.21
CA TRP A 733 -23.61 -2.40 -3.20
C TRP A 733 -23.56 -3.94 -3.23
N MET A 734 -24.64 -4.57 -2.78
CA MET A 734 -24.77 -6.02 -2.79
C MET A 734 -26.25 -6.44 -2.85
N ASP A 735 -26.54 -7.46 -3.67
CA ASP A 735 -27.84 -8.15 -3.75
C ASP A 735 -27.67 -9.58 -3.23
N GLU A 736 -28.58 -10.05 -2.37
CA GLU A 736 -28.50 -11.39 -1.76
C GLU A 736 -29.86 -12.12 -1.74
N VAL A 737 -29.87 -13.37 -2.20
CA VAL A 737 -31.06 -14.23 -2.24
C VAL A 737 -30.75 -15.57 -1.63
N THR A 738 -31.30 -15.82 -0.45
CA THR A 738 -31.39 -17.14 0.17
C THR A 738 -32.32 -18.03 -0.65
N ALA A 739 -31.98 -19.31 -0.79
CA ALA A 739 -32.91 -20.31 -1.29
C ALA A 739 -34.01 -20.63 -0.25
N ASP A 740 -33.67 -20.49 1.03
CA ASP A 740 -34.35 -21.12 2.16
C ASP A 740 -35.51 -20.31 2.74
N ILE A 741 -36.48 -21.05 3.30
CA ILE A 741 -37.83 -20.59 3.65
C ILE A 741 -38.06 -20.72 5.15
N ALA A 742 -38.44 -19.62 5.82
CA ALA A 742 -38.77 -19.57 7.25
C ALA A 742 -40.16 -20.19 7.58
N GLU A 743 -40.40 -21.44 7.16
CA GLU A 743 -41.73 -22.10 7.16
C GLU A 743 -42.42 -22.11 8.53
N ASP A 744 -41.66 -22.15 9.63
CA ASP A 744 -42.14 -22.15 11.02
C ASP A 744 -43.09 -20.99 11.33
N ALA A 745 -42.75 -19.81 10.84
CA ALA A 745 -43.55 -18.59 10.98
C ALA A 745 -44.82 -18.59 10.10
N GLY A 746 -45.07 -19.68 9.36
CA GLY A 746 -46.09 -19.81 8.32
C GLY A 746 -45.61 -19.39 6.93
N ALA A 747 -44.30 -19.27 6.69
CA ALA A 747 -43.76 -18.82 5.41
C ALA A 747 -44.08 -19.76 4.24
N VAL A 748 -43.97 -19.21 3.03
CA VAL A 748 -44.28 -19.91 1.77
C VAL A 748 -43.25 -19.69 0.65
N ARG A 749 -42.17 -18.95 0.92
CA ARG A 749 -41.01 -18.70 0.02
C ARG A 749 -39.87 -18.03 0.78
N GLY A 750 -38.66 -18.10 0.21
CA GLY A 750 -37.43 -17.78 0.91
C GLY A 750 -37.03 -16.31 1.04
N ALA A 751 -36.13 -16.07 2.00
CA ALA A 751 -35.72 -14.75 2.49
C ALA A 751 -34.82 -13.98 1.49
N ARG A 752 -34.98 -12.66 1.44
CA ARG A 752 -34.35 -11.78 0.43
C ARG A 752 -33.93 -10.44 1.04
N VAL A 753 -32.68 -10.05 0.81
CA VAL A 753 -32.08 -8.80 1.31
C VAL A 753 -31.20 -8.15 0.24
N ASN A 754 -31.16 -6.82 0.23
CA ASN A 754 -30.40 -6.01 -0.73
C ASN A 754 -30.09 -4.65 -0.10
N GLY A 755 -28.96 -4.04 -0.47
CA GLY A 755 -28.50 -2.79 0.13
C GLY A 755 -27.28 -2.14 -0.53
N SER A 756 -27.00 -0.89 -0.15
CA SER A 756 -25.89 -0.09 -0.71
C SER A 756 -25.37 0.96 0.26
N GLY A 757 -24.12 1.40 0.10
CA GLY A 757 -23.45 2.29 1.05
C GLY A 757 -22.17 2.94 0.53
N TRP A 758 -21.54 3.76 1.38
CA TRP A 758 -20.34 4.54 1.05
C TRP A 758 -19.37 4.66 2.23
N MET A 759 -18.15 5.15 2.00
CA MET A 759 -17.15 5.53 3.01
C MET A 759 -16.20 6.61 2.48
N ALA A 760 -15.61 7.47 3.34
CA ALA A 760 -14.61 8.46 2.93
C ALA A 760 -13.60 8.83 4.04
N GLY A 761 -12.41 9.33 3.67
CA GLY A 761 -11.36 9.76 4.60
C GLY A 761 -9.95 9.93 4.00
N PRO A 762 -8.93 10.22 4.84
CA PRO A 762 -7.59 10.62 4.40
C PRO A 762 -6.60 9.47 4.21
N TYR A 763 -5.51 9.72 3.47
CA TYR A 763 -4.36 8.83 3.37
C TYR A 763 -3.01 9.58 3.29
N LEU A 764 -1.92 8.88 3.60
CA LEU A 764 -0.53 9.34 3.62
C LEU A 764 0.34 8.26 2.99
N VAL A 765 0.92 8.55 1.84
CA VAL A 765 2.00 7.78 1.21
C VAL A 765 3.34 8.52 1.50
N ARG A 766 4.46 7.88 1.84
CA ARG A 766 5.72 8.60 2.12
C ARG A 766 7.00 7.80 1.93
N GLU A 767 7.97 8.32 1.19
CA GLU A 767 9.31 7.75 1.25
C GLU A 767 9.95 7.85 2.67
N VAL A 768 10.21 6.72 3.34
CA VAL A 768 11.03 6.63 4.55
C VAL A 768 12.34 5.88 4.30
N GLY A 769 12.81 5.77 3.03
CA GLY A 769 13.84 4.80 2.67
C GLY A 769 14.83 5.13 1.56
N ASP A 770 15.83 4.27 1.40
CA ASP A 770 16.73 4.28 0.24
C ASP A 770 16.00 3.46 -0.81
N GLY A 771 14.95 4.12 -1.27
CA GLY A 771 13.67 3.55 -1.55
C GLY A 771 13.01 2.76 -0.43
N VAL A 772 12.24 3.36 0.52
CA VAL A 772 11.06 2.90 1.36
C VAL A 772 9.87 3.80 1.13
N ILE A 773 8.61 3.39 0.86
CA ILE A 773 7.45 4.30 0.70
C ILE A 773 6.32 3.76 1.52
N LEU A 774 6.09 4.49 2.61
CA LEU A 774 4.97 4.53 3.54
C LEU A 774 3.64 4.80 2.87
N ASP A 775 2.58 4.39 3.54
CA ASP A 775 1.22 4.32 3.06
C ASP A 775 0.34 4.02 4.27
N VAL A 776 -0.75 4.75 4.43
CA VAL A 776 -1.64 4.77 5.60
C VAL A 776 -2.94 5.41 5.12
N LEU A 777 -4.10 4.84 5.42
CA LEU A 777 -5.42 5.39 5.07
C LEU A 777 -6.38 5.29 6.28
N ALA A 778 -7.50 6.02 6.30
CA ALA A 778 -8.59 5.80 7.26
C ALA A 778 -9.93 6.26 6.65
N LEU A 779 -11.05 5.59 6.98
CA LEU A 779 -12.35 5.78 6.34
C LEU A 779 -13.53 5.62 7.31
N TRP A 780 -14.65 6.32 7.06
CA TRP A 780 -15.91 6.21 7.82
C TRP A 780 -17.14 6.35 6.90
N GLY A 781 -18.28 5.70 7.21
CA GLY A 781 -19.48 5.70 6.34
C GLY A 781 -20.76 5.02 6.89
N GLN A 782 -21.74 4.74 6.01
CA GLN A 782 -23.10 4.20 6.33
C GLN A 782 -23.74 3.40 5.16
N SER A 783 -24.86 2.68 5.39
CA SER A 783 -25.64 1.95 4.36
C SER A 783 -27.16 1.82 4.64
N ASP A 784 -27.98 1.56 3.60
CA ASP A 784 -29.46 1.42 3.65
C ASP A 784 -29.93 0.07 3.03
N ASN A 785 -30.96 -0.59 3.59
CA ASN A 785 -31.30 -2.01 3.30
C ASN A 785 -32.81 -2.39 3.45
N VAL A 786 -33.25 -3.54 2.89
CA VAL A 786 -34.66 -4.03 2.89
C VAL A 786 -34.76 -5.56 3.09
N VAL A 787 -35.82 -6.07 3.74
CA VAL A 787 -36.01 -7.52 4.02
C VAL A 787 -37.44 -8.05 3.74
N ASN A 788 -37.53 -9.23 3.10
CA ASN A 788 -38.73 -10.08 3.15
C ASN A 788 -38.39 -11.39 3.89
N PRO A 789 -38.97 -11.65 5.08
CA PRO A 789 -38.67 -12.85 5.84
C PRO A 789 -39.50 -14.08 5.42
N LEU A 790 -40.82 -13.93 5.18
CA LEU A 790 -41.75 -15.09 5.11
C LEU A 790 -42.48 -15.28 3.77
N GLY A 791 -42.51 -14.25 2.93
CA GLY A 791 -43.45 -14.17 1.80
C GLY A 791 -44.93 -14.00 2.18
N LEU A 792 -45.25 -13.84 3.47
CA LEU A 792 -46.56 -13.40 3.95
C LEU A 792 -46.66 -11.86 4.05
N TYR A 793 -45.56 -11.15 4.31
CA TYR A 793 -45.41 -9.68 4.40
C TYR A 793 -43.91 -9.25 4.25
N GLU A 794 -43.56 -7.95 4.40
CA GLU A 794 -42.27 -7.29 4.02
C GLU A 794 -41.92 -6.06 4.94
N ASP A 795 -40.63 -5.77 5.27
CA ASP A 795 -40.13 -4.65 6.13
C ASP A 795 -38.71 -4.07 5.72
N GLU A 796 -38.12 -3.07 6.43
CA GLU A 796 -36.93 -2.22 6.02
C GLU A 796 -35.93 -1.84 7.18
N PHE A 797 -34.62 -1.53 6.92
CA PHE A 797 -33.58 -1.16 7.96
C PHE A 797 -32.30 -0.37 7.48
N GLU A 798 -31.45 0.17 8.39
CA GLU A 798 -30.27 1.07 8.13
C GLU A 798 -28.95 0.66 8.91
N THR A 799 -27.73 1.13 8.51
CA THR A 799 -26.41 0.81 9.14
C THR A 799 -25.34 1.95 9.21
N SER A 800 -24.25 1.77 10.00
CA SER A 800 -23.05 2.65 10.09
C SER A 800 -21.71 1.91 10.23
N ARG A 801 -20.56 2.46 9.75
CA ARG A 801 -19.27 1.71 9.62
C ARG A 801 -17.95 2.53 9.56
N TYR A 802 -16.79 1.87 9.74
CA TYR A 802 -15.43 2.49 9.64
C TYR A 802 -14.30 1.56 9.15
N MET A 803 -13.12 2.12 8.81
CA MET A 803 -11.87 1.42 8.43
C MET A 803 -10.61 2.23 8.84
N LEU A 804 -9.50 1.57 9.16
CA LEU A 804 -8.11 2.08 9.17
C LEU A 804 -7.32 1.41 8.01
N ARG A 805 -6.19 1.95 7.53
CA ARG A 805 -5.25 1.33 6.57
C ARG A 805 -3.77 1.77 6.78
N ALA A 806 -2.79 0.93 6.43
CA ALA A 806 -1.32 0.96 6.63
C ALA A 806 -0.67 -0.46 6.47
N ASN A 807 0.48 -0.56 5.79
CA ASN A 807 1.21 -1.82 5.44
C ASN A 807 2.72 -1.42 5.17
N LEU A 808 3.77 -2.25 4.93
CA LEU A 808 5.15 -1.74 4.52
C LEU A 808 5.72 -2.64 3.34
N SER A 809 6.38 -2.19 2.21
CA SER A 809 6.92 -2.98 1.03
C SER A 809 8.32 -2.78 0.33
N GLY A 810 9.06 -3.85 -0.02
CA GLY A 810 10.51 -3.81 -0.40
C GLY A 810 11.17 -4.57 -1.61
N GLU A 811 11.26 -4.01 -2.83
CA GLU A 811 11.84 -4.56 -4.07
C GLU A 811 13.12 -3.84 -4.40
N TRP A 812 14.22 -4.30 -3.86
CA TRP A 812 15.46 -3.97 -4.54
C TRP A 812 15.34 -4.54 -6.04
N ARG A 813 16.21 -4.40 -7.07
CA ARG A 813 16.22 -5.03 -8.44
C ARG A 813 17.64 -5.35 -9.03
N PHE A 814 18.09 -6.62 -9.10
CA PHE A 814 19.50 -7.06 -9.35
C PHE A 814 19.80 -7.67 -10.74
N ASP A 815 20.84 -7.29 -11.50
CA ASP A 815 21.17 -7.83 -12.86
C ASP A 815 19.94 -8.14 -13.77
N ASN A 816 19.42 -9.38 -13.73
CA ASN A 816 18.17 -9.82 -14.37
C ASN A 816 17.16 -10.44 -13.36
N TRP A 817 17.50 -10.47 -12.08
CA TRP A 817 16.80 -11.11 -10.95
C TRP A 817 15.87 -10.20 -10.17
N ARG A 818 14.73 -10.81 -9.84
CA ARG A 818 13.59 -10.22 -9.15
C ARG A 818 13.32 -11.00 -7.82
N ILE A 819 13.31 -10.32 -6.66
CA ILE A 819 12.96 -10.65 -5.24
C ILE A 819 12.21 -9.49 -4.48
N ARG A 820 10.88 -9.45 -4.38
CA ARG A 820 10.12 -8.46 -3.58
C ARG A 820 9.57 -9.24 -2.41
N PRO A 821 9.96 -8.99 -1.14
CA PRO A 821 9.14 -9.27 0.04
C PRO A 821 7.64 -9.01 -0.15
N GLU A 822 6.88 -9.23 0.92
CA GLU A 822 6.17 -8.11 1.52
C GLU A 822 5.25 -8.58 2.62
N ALA A 823 4.89 -7.66 3.49
CA ALA A 823 3.91 -7.86 4.58
C ALA A 823 1.11 -6.78 4.87
N ALA A 824 0.42 -6.46 6.07
CA ALA A 824 -0.43 -5.31 6.47
C ALA A 824 -0.94 -5.31 7.94
N LEU A 825 -1.99 -4.49 8.28
CA LEU A 825 -2.90 -4.61 9.45
C LEU A 825 -4.37 -4.05 9.35
N ALA A 826 -4.82 -3.09 10.23
CA ALA A 826 -6.05 -2.22 10.37
C ALA A 826 -7.07 -2.45 11.52
N HIS A 827 -8.27 -1.88 11.35
CA HIS A 827 -9.52 -2.24 11.97
C HIS A 827 -10.72 -1.79 11.09
N PHE A 828 -11.85 -2.54 11.00
CA PHE A 828 -13.09 -2.16 10.26
C PHE A 828 -14.28 -2.81 10.92
N SER A 829 -15.36 -2.05 11.10
CA SER A 829 -16.61 -2.54 11.70
C SER A 829 -17.86 -1.88 11.10
N GLU A 830 -19.02 -2.55 11.16
CA GLU A 830 -20.35 -2.11 10.67
C GLU A 830 -21.51 -2.55 11.62
N THR A 831 -22.52 -1.69 11.85
CA THR A 831 -23.60 -1.84 12.87
C THR A 831 -25.01 -1.46 12.34
N GLN A 832 -26.10 -2.12 12.79
CA GLN A 832 -27.51 -2.00 12.33
C GLN A 832 -28.53 -1.72 13.47
N ASP A 833 -29.52 -0.84 13.25
CA ASP A 833 -30.53 -0.32 14.23
C ASP A 833 -31.90 -1.09 14.31
N ALA A 834 -32.61 -1.00 15.46
CA ALA A 834 -33.82 -1.78 15.85
C ALA A 834 -35.23 -1.21 15.47
N TYR A 835 -36.26 -2.08 15.28
CA TYR A 835 -37.65 -1.72 14.86
C TYR A 835 -38.80 -2.71 15.28
N THR A 836 -40.02 -2.62 14.69
CA THR A 836 -41.21 -3.47 14.96
C THR A 836 -42.02 -3.78 13.69
N ASP A 837 -42.61 -4.98 13.57
CA ASP A 837 -43.21 -5.58 12.36
C ASP A 837 -44.75 -5.43 12.18
N SER A 838 -45.26 -6.04 11.10
CA SER A 838 -46.67 -6.02 10.67
C SER A 838 -47.62 -7.05 11.32
N LEU A 839 -47.12 -8.06 12.03
CA LEU A 839 -47.95 -9.02 12.78
C LEU A 839 -48.07 -8.65 14.27
N GLY A 840 -47.08 -7.94 14.82
CA GLY A 840 -47.13 -7.22 16.09
C GLY A 840 -45.79 -7.10 16.85
N PHE A 841 -44.66 -7.53 16.26
CA PHE A 841 -43.51 -8.10 16.99
C PHE A 841 -42.20 -7.28 16.78
N THR A 842 -41.21 -7.33 17.69
CA THR A 842 -40.14 -6.29 17.79
C THR A 842 -38.70 -6.80 17.59
N ILE A 843 -37.93 -6.16 16.70
CA ILE A 843 -36.64 -6.57 16.12
C ILE A 843 -35.45 -5.72 16.66
N PRO A 844 -34.43 -6.30 17.33
CA PRO A 844 -33.23 -5.58 17.84
C PRO A 844 -32.07 -5.24 16.85
N GLU A 845 -30.93 -4.77 17.41
CA GLU A 845 -29.72 -4.13 16.83
C GLU A 845 -28.52 -5.12 16.73
N GLN A 846 -27.59 -4.99 15.76
CA GLN A 846 -26.49 -5.96 15.48
C GLN A 846 -25.16 -5.30 15.01
N THR A 847 -23.99 -5.96 15.12
CA THR A 847 -22.64 -5.45 14.70
C THR A 847 -21.72 -6.54 14.10
N VAL A 848 -20.72 -6.14 13.28
CA VAL A 848 -19.83 -6.91 12.38
C VAL A 848 -18.42 -6.24 12.31
N SER A 849 -17.30 -6.97 12.11
CA SER A 849 -15.92 -6.42 12.02
C SER A 849 -14.94 -7.26 11.14
N ILE A 850 -14.08 -6.78 10.21
CA ILE A 850 -13.26 -7.63 9.23
C ILE A 850 -11.84 -7.04 8.91
N GLY A 851 -10.78 -7.82 8.47
CA GLY A 851 -9.31 -7.54 8.21
C GLY A 851 -8.04 -8.40 8.60
N ARG A 852 -6.77 -8.04 8.21
CA ARG A 852 -5.53 -8.91 8.09
C ARG A 852 -4.18 -8.30 8.68
N PHE A 853 -3.47 -8.86 9.71
CA PHE A 853 -1.94 -8.82 9.75
C PHE A 853 -1.61 -9.66 8.54
N GLN A 854 -0.55 -9.35 7.75
CA GLN A 854 -0.15 -10.36 6.76
C GLN A 854 1.32 -10.96 6.45
N ALA A 855 1.78 -11.59 5.33
CA ALA A 855 3.20 -11.76 4.82
C ALA A 855 3.55 -12.81 3.72
N GLY A 856 4.20 -12.37 2.62
CA GLY A 856 5.27 -13.13 1.94
C GLY A 856 5.67 -12.65 0.50
N PRO A 857 6.90 -12.97 0.03
CA PRO A 857 7.53 -12.45 -1.21
C PRO A 857 7.03 -12.94 -2.59
N GLU A 858 7.22 -12.11 -3.63
CA GLU A 858 7.39 -12.49 -5.04
C GLU A 858 8.88 -12.54 -5.50
N PHE A 859 9.14 -13.32 -6.54
CA PHE A 859 10.41 -13.49 -7.22
C PHE A 859 10.18 -13.58 -8.73
N ALA A 860 11.10 -13.13 -9.58
CA ALA A 860 11.00 -13.28 -11.03
C ALA A 860 12.37 -13.27 -11.73
N TYR A 861 12.41 -13.36 -13.06
CA TYR A 861 13.66 -13.23 -13.82
C TYR A 861 13.46 -12.73 -15.26
N ARG A 862 14.15 -11.67 -15.68
CA ARG A 862 14.03 -11.08 -17.03
C ARG A 862 14.96 -11.72 -18.06
N TRP A 863 14.43 -12.07 -19.24
CA TRP A 863 15.22 -12.44 -20.43
C TRP A 863 14.99 -11.47 -21.58
N THR A 864 15.93 -10.55 -21.78
CA THR A 864 15.90 -9.57 -22.88
C THR A 864 16.56 -10.12 -24.16
N GLN A 865 15.90 -9.91 -25.30
CA GLN A 865 16.33 -10.33 -26.64
C GLN A 865 16.94 -9.16 -27.43
N ARG A 866 17.69 -9.49 -28.50
CA ARG A 866 18.45 -8.51 -29.31
C ARG A 866 17.59 -7.56 -30.15
N ASP A 867 16.28 -7.76 -30.19
CA ASP A 867 15.30 -6.90 -30.86
C ASP A 867 14.53 -6.01 -29.86
N GLY A 868 14.93 -6.01 -28.58
CA GLY A 868 14.28 -5.25 -27.50
C GLY A 868 13.07 -5.96 -26.88
N SER A 869 12.63 -7.10 -27.42
CA SER A 869 11.58 -7.91 -26.80
C SER A 869 12.11 -8.66 -25.57
N TRP A 870 11.27 -8.87 -24.56
CA TRP A 870 11.66 -9.55 -23.31
C TRP A 870 10.53 -10.38 -22.72
N TRP A 871 10.87 -11.32 -21.83
CA TRP A 871 9.92 -12.13 -21.08
C TRP A 871 10.44 -12.44 -19.68
N GLU A 872 9.53 -12.55 -18.72
CA GLU A 872 9.80 -12.48 -17.29
C GLU A 872 8.73 -13.26 -16.51
N PRO A 873 8.95 -14.55 -16.21
CA PRO A 873 8.10 -15.29 -15.28
C PRO A 873 8.38 -14.90 -13.84
N SER A 874 7.33 -14.88 -13.02
CA SER A 874 7.40 -14.64 -11.59
C SER A 874 6.71 -15.73 -10.77
N PHE A 875 6.98 -15.75 -9.46
CA PHE A 875 6.41 -16.63 -8.46
C PHE A 875 6.25 -15.88 -7.14
N ARG A 876 5.06 -15.87 -6.56
CA ARG A 876 4.68 -15.20 -5.32
C ARG A 876 4.26 -16.25 -4.29
N LEU A 877 4.75 -16.14 -3.05
CA LEU A 877 4.37 -17.02 -1.93
C LEU A 877 4.14 -16.20 -0.67
N ARG A 878 2.97 -16.39 -0.09
CA ARG A 878 2.30 -15.61 0.95
C ARG A 878 1.55 -16.58 1.87
N GLY A 879 1.23 -16.25 3.11
CA GLY A 879 0.14 -16.91 3.82
C GLY A 879 -1.25 -16.18 3.77
N VAL A 880 -2.22 -16.38 4.69
CA VAL A 880 -3.28 -15.40 5.15
C VAL A 880 -3.85 -15.59 6.61
N TRP A 881 -3.95 -14.53 7.47
CA TRP A 881 -4.18 -14.44 8.98
C TRP A 881 -5.00 -13.17 9.31
N ASP A 882 -5.67 -13.08 10.46
CA ASP A 882 -6.89 -12.28 10.66
C ASP A 882 -7.14 -12.15 12.24
N TYR A 883 -7.50 -11.04 12.98
CA TYR A 883 -7.89 -11.06 14.47
C TYR A 883 -9.13 -10.37 15.30
N ASP A 884 -9.99 -9.41 14.88
CA ASP A 884 -11.45 -9.13 15.14
C ASP A 884 -12.47 -9.43 13.98
N ALA A 885 -12.82 -10.66 13.62
CA ALA A 885 -13.57 -10.95 12.37
C ALA A 885 -15.04 -11.12 12.61
N ALA A 886 -15.81 -10.94 11.55
CA ALA A 886 -17.25 -10.90 11.66
C ALA A 886 -17.87 -12.25 11.44
N ASP A 887 -18.88 -12.43 12.27
CA ASP A 887 -19.64 -13.63 12.44
C ASP A 887 -20.96 -13.61 11.66
N LEU A 888 -21.16 -14.64 10.83
CA LEU A 888 -22.37 -14.94 10.06
C LEU A 888 -23.45 -15.58 10.96
N ILE A 889 -24.46 -14.80 11.38
CA ILE A 889 -25.71 -15.30 11.99
C ILE A 889 -26.47 -16.26 11.04
N ASN A 890 -26.26 -17.58 11.15
CA ASN A 890 -26.97 -18.60 10.34
C ASN A 890 -28.47 -18.75 10.70
N GLU A 891 -29.24 -19.57 9.94
CA GLU A 891 -30.74 -19.65 9.91
C GLU A 891 -31.45 -19.26 11.20
N ALA A 892 -31.05 -19.88 12.31
CA ALA A 892 -31.68 -19.64 13.59
C ALA A 892 -30.87 -18.85 14.63
N GLY A 893 -29.66 -18.33 14.36
CA GLY A 893 -29.14 -17.21 15.18
C GLY A 893 -27.66 -17.19 15.62
N GLN A 894 -26.84 -18.23 15.43
CA GLN A 894 -25.41 -18.18 15.78
C GLN A 894 -24.58 -17.52 14.70
N LEU A 895 -23.75 -16.61 15.17
CA LEU A 895 -22.42 -16.26 14.71
C LEU A 895 -21.61 -17.47 14.18
N VAL A 896 -21.12 -17.40 12.93
CA VAL A 896 -20.30 -18.41 12.22
C VAL A 896 -19.16 -17.75 11.46
N GLY A 897 -17.97 -18.35 11.47
CA GLY A 897 -16.78 -17.73 10.95
C GLY A 897 -16.10 -18.41 9.78
N THR A 898 -15.06 -17.77 9.28
CA THR A 898 -14.35 -18.16 8.06
C THR A 898 -12.92 -18.53 8.39
N ALA A 899 -12.39 -19.62 7.85
CA ALA A 899 -11.26 -20.31 8.46
C ALA A 899 -9.98 -19.48 8.68
N ALA A 900 -9.48 -19.71 9.89
CA ALA A 900 -8.12 -19.60 10.35
C ALA A 900 -7.02 -19.20 9.33
N GLY A 901 -6.14 -20.13 8.96
CA GLY A 901 -4.86 -19.78 8.39
C GLY A 901 -4.40 -20.63 7.24
N ARG A 902 -3.91 -19.91 6.23
CA ARG A 902 -3.65 -20.49 4.92
C ARG A 902 -2.44 -19.89 4.24
N ALA A 903 -2.24 -20.25 2.98
CA ALA A 903 -1.24 -19.67 2.13
C ALA A 903 -1.68 -19.50 0.69
N ASP A 904 -1.14 -18.46 0.07
CA ASP A 904 -1.48 -18.02 -1.26
C ASP A 904 -0.22 -18.11 -2.12
N ALA A 905 -0.32 -18.80 -3.26
CA ALA A 905 0.81 -19.00 -4.17
C ALA A 905 0.41 -18.64 -5.59
N GLN A 906 1.18 -17.78 -6.25
CA GLN A 906 0.92 -17.30 -7.61
C GLN A 906 2.10 -17.56 -8.53
N LEU A 907 1.83 -17.87 -9.79
CA LEU A 907 2.82 -17.98 -10.86
C LEU A 907 2.44 -16.98 -11.97
N GLY A 908 3.35 -16.08 -12.30
CA GLY A 908 3.19 -15.03 -13.31
C GLY A 908 4.08 -15.23 -14.55
N LEU A 909 3.72 -14.57 -15.64
CA LEU A 909 4.54 -14.39 -16.84
C LEU A 909 4.20 -13.07 -17.54
N ARG A 910 5.14 -12.13 -17.43
CA ARG A 910 5.16 -10.87 -18.17
C ARG A 910 5.99 -11.00 -19.44
N ALA A 911 5.60 -10.36 -20.52
CA ALA A 911 6.40 -10.32 -21.75
C ALA A 911 6.07 -9.11 -22.64
N LEU A 912 7.11 -8.45 -23.15
CA LEU A 912 7.02 -7.47 -24.24
C LEU A 912 7.47 -8.13 -25.54
N LEU A 913 6.55 -8.33 -26.48
CA LEU A 913 6.81 -9.02 -27.76
C LEU A 913 7.33 -8.06 -28.83
N TRP A 914 8.01 -8.61 -29.84
CA TRP A 914 8.68 -7.92 -30.98
C TRP A 914 7.81 -7.01 -31.88
N HIS A 915 6.53 -6.82 -31.58
CA HIS A 915 5.63 -5.84 -32.20
C HIS A 915 5.14 -4.76 -31.20
N GLY A 916 5.69 -4.70 -29.98
CA GLY A 916 5.24 -3.84 -28.88
C GLY A 916 4.05 -4.40 -28.08
N ALA A 917 3.54 -5.59 -28.42
CA ALA A 917 2.47 -6.24 -27.67
C ALA A 917 2.97 -6.73 -26.30
N TYR A 918 2.38 -6.19 -25.23
CA TYR A 918 2.66 -6.60 -23.87
C TYR A 918 1.60 -7.59 -23.37
N LEU A 919 2.05 -8.58 -22.61
CA LEU A 919 1.27 -9.70 -22.08
C LEU A 919 1.63 -9.86 -20.60
N ASP A 920 0.63 -9.96 -19.72
CA ASP A 920 0.81 -10.35 -18.32
C ASP A 920 -0.25 -11.40 -17.98
N VAL A 921 0.20 -12.60 -17.63
CA VAL A 921 -0.66 -13.75 -17.30
C VAL A 921 -0.22 -14.30 -15.97
N SER A 922 -1.14 -14.46 -15.03
CA SER A 922 -0.85 -15.11 -13.76
C SER A 922 -1.96 -16.06 -13.33
N GLY A 923 -1.57 -17.21 -12.80
CA GLY A 923 -2.47 -18.16 -12.15
C GLY A 923 -2.10 -18.28 -10.68
N GLY A 924 -3.08 -18.23 -9.78
CA GLY A 924 -2.86 -18.28 -8.34
C GLY A 924 -3.80 -19.27 -7.66
N VAL A 925 -3.31 -19.87 -6.59
CA VAL A 925 -4.09 -20.70 -5.66
C VAL A 925 -4.03 -20.04 -4.28
N SER A 926 -5.20 -19.66 -3.76
CA SER A 926 -5.36 -19.13 -2.41
C SER A 926 -5.99 -20.19 -1.50
N GLY A 927 -5.58 -20.26 -0.24
CA GLY A 927 -6.07 -21.28 0.70
C GLY A 927 -5.18 -22.50 0.92
N LEU A 928 -3.93 -22.52 0.46
CA LEU A 928 -3.00 -23.63 0.71
C LEU A 928 -2.72 -23.82 2.21
N GLY A 929 -3.20 -24.93 2.78
CA GLY A 929 -3.07 -25.24 4.20
C GLY A 929 -4.37 -25.07 4.99
N ASP A 930 -5.34 -24.36 4.42
CA ASP A 930 -6.73 -24.40 4.83
C ASP A 930 -7.35 -25.76 4.45
N GLY A 931 -8.35 -26.20 5.20
CA GLY A 931 -9.13 -27.40 4.90
C GLY A 931 -10.31 -27.10 3.98
N ASP A 932 -10.93 -25.93 4.17
CA ASP A 932 -12.29 -25.64 3.72
C ASP A 932 -12.34 -24.46 2.72
N PHE A 933 -11.23 -23.75 2.53
CA PHE A 933 -11.06 -22.76 1.46
C PHE A 933 -9.97 -23.16 0.47
N SER A 934 -10.32 -23.35 -0.80
CA SER A 934 -9.36 -23.40 -1.91
C SER A 934 -9.88 -22.66 -3.13
N ALA A 935 -9.24 -21.55 -3.50
CA ALA A 935 -9.64 -20.72 -4.64
C ALA A 935 -8.58 -20.76 -5.76
N ASP A 936 -8.93 -21.41 -6.88
CA ASP A 936 -8.20 -21.33 -8.14
C ASP A 936 -8.51 -20.00 -8.86
N SER A 937 -7.49 -19.24 -9.26
CA SER A 937 -7.61 -17.97 -10.00
C SER A 937 -6.72 -17.94 -11.25
N MET A 938 -7.17 -17.26 -12.32
CA MET A 938 -6.47 -17.10 -13.60
C MET A 938 -6.67 -15.70 -14.19
N ARG A 939 -5.75 -14.79 -13.85
CA ARG A 939 -5.70 -13.42 -14.39
C ARG A 939 -5.02 -13.36 -15.76
N PHE A 940 -5.62 -12.62 -16.69
CA PHE A 940 -5.13 -12.46 -18.05
C PHE A 940 -5.22 -10.98 -18.51
N ASP A 941 -4.08 -10.32 -18.72
CA ASP A 941 -3.97 -8.96 -19.28
C ASP A 941 -3.21 -9.01 -20.61
N VAL A 942 -3.77 -8.37 -21.65
CA VAL A 942 -3.14 -8.27 -22.98
C VAL A 942 -3.23 -6.84 -23.50
N ARG A 943 -2.09 -6.17 -23.51
CA ARG A 943 -1.93 -4.81 -24.04
C ARG A 943 -1.38 -4.86 -25.45
N LEU A 944 -2.29 -4.89 -26.42
CA LEU A 944 -1.94 -4.74 -27.83
C LEU A 944 -1.71 -3.25 -28.15
N PRO A 945 -0.56 -2.85 -28.75
CA PRO A 945 -0.39 -1.51 -29.29
C PRO A 945 -1.25 -1.31 -30.54
N PHE A 946 -1.61 -0.06 -30.80
CA PHE A 946 -2.38 0.41 -31.96
C PHE A 946 -1.57 1.42 -32.77
#